data_AF-A0A9W7F196-F1
#
_entry.id   AF-A0A9W7F196-F1
#
_cell.length_a   1.000
_cell.length_b   1.000
_cell.length_c   1.000
_cell.angle_alpha   90.00
_cell.angle_beta   90.00
_cell.angle_gamma   90.00
#
_symmetry.space_group_name_H-M   'P 1'
#
loop_
_entity.id
_entity.type
_entity.pdbx_description
1 polymer ?
#
loop_
_entity_poly.entity_id
_entity_poly.type
_entity_poly.pdbx_seq_one_letter_code
_entity_poly.pdbx_strand_id
1 'polypeptide(L)'
;MMENDVQFEQGMNDENDEPQEGYEAHWGSSLETNDQQPEEEEDEIPFVDDLPLFADQNSKALHEETKKLEKRRDLAEKETSENKERVEIMKEHLKNVHQEVDHTNNLVAAKNKAIQSEEHLQALAAREEGRYQQEIKTVVTEKTTQKDMLNMVQNQIFKANEEMDSFKMAMNWNQEELEQWAMAARQKEEDNLALQKYTRADEVKIKELTLTIEKLTAMAVEKMTALENEATETQSRQIELDRTAQAFKDLHAERQNLVKQWQDAIEAMKRRDVEINEIAEQFAVAKHNREEKLEVLEENRERLRMQETDNAEVQQRIEEGERIVQNKRGEEMSLISTQQGYKDELEVLKNELAASASSLLRKRQENISHEKEVQDQKVYLEECREKYQAMKKRVETEVKKTADGETIAKEAELAITTREKEVKQGEKMVTSLKEQMFRASQALFAMRQEEANLISEISGSQAASKNLSTKLSSFDAESMRQQELIYNAEFQIQQMERKVARGLGERSDEEKRQLMAKIADLEKVLLARVDKRKMLTQQCRKLNNEYRMHIRKKEESEAAQKELENKIAEVELENSSCEQQLKSMVQDKEESMVQHDVMRLEVKRLRDALNGKADEVFNLENRRQQLQLSMEERKQEIGVHSEVRRAQLRAGEEEKHKNSIELGKRRSVVEKLRSKYESTISKPEGGEEHSQAALVIMAAQKREELQREGDELDTEIRRREREMKALEHTLNHLNVRNTQFRLSFQKADMTSQDADELGQMQEQAKMAQDTLFRKKKELQRLQTDYEEDMRRLEQVSQQAARLDEQNTHLVNAKAQVESELSQQGEALAKATEKLEKLTVRHREANEDPDFPGEETVQEKLFKAETFEANTDAVLQTLAQLSHEFPEIYDSLNVTLQKNGLKLPQGGGAGGSGQ
;
A
#
# COMPACT_ATOMS: atom_id res chain seq x y z
N MET A 1 -9.79 24.30 -75.71
CA MET A 1 -8.32 24.39 -75.78
C MET A 1 -7.84 22.96 -75.86
N MET A 2 -7.47 22.51 -77.06
CA MET A 2 -6.07 22.52 -77.56
C MET A 2 -5.25 21.46 -76.80
N GLU A 3 -4.62 20.47 -77.44
CA GLU A 3 -4.37 20.28 -78.87
C GLU A 3 -4.24 18.79 -79.26
N ASN A 4 -4.14 18.52 -80.56
CA ASN A 4 -4.30 17.21 -81.20
C ASN A 4 -2.97 16.63 -81.71
N ASP A 5 -2.92 15.30 -81.80
CA ASP A 5 -2.25 14.49 -82.84
C ASP A 5 -0.71 14.41 -82.98
N VAL A 6 -0.33 13.36 -83.73
CA VAL A 6 0.91 13.12 -84.50
C VAL A 6 1.98 12.17 -83.90
N GLN A 7 1.73 10.86 -84.07
CA GLN A 7 2.43 9.95 -85.00
C GLN A 7 3.98 9.75 -85.03
N PHE A 8 4.34 8.49 -85.36
CA PHE A 8 5.47 7.99 -86.20
C PHE A 8 6.78 7.40 -85.58
N GLU A 9 7.00 6.13 -85.97
CA GLU A 9 8.23 5.45 -86.44
C GLU A 9 9.45 5.00 -85.58
N GLN A 10 9.71 3.68 -85.71
CA GLN A 10 10.98 2.97 -86.05
C GLN A 10 12.27 3.05 -85.20
N GLY A 11 12.77 1.86 -84.85
CA GLY A 11 14.07 1.40 -85.40
C GLY A 11 15.11 0.79 -84.44
N MET A 12 15.32 -0.54 -84.56
CA MET A 12 16.62 -1.27 -84.38
C MET A 12 17.33 -1.22 -82.99
N ASN A 13 18.17 -2.17 -82.55
CA ASN A 13 18.60 -3.48 -83.07
C ASN A 13 19.16 -4.37 -81.92
N ASP A 14 19.46 -5.64 -82.22
CA ASP A 14 20.43 -6.55 -81.56
C ASP A 14 20.10 -7.02 -80.11
N GLU A 15 20.37 -8.27 -79.68
CA GLU A 15 21.06 -9.43 -80.29
C GLU A 15 20.61 -10.74 -79.58
N ASN A 16 20.48 -11.86 -80.32
CA ASN A 16 20.94 -13.26 -80.03
C ASN A 16 20.68 -13.95 -78.66
N ASP A 17 20.69 -15.28 -78.44
CA ASP A 17 20.74 -16.58 -79.19
C ASP A 17 20.34 -17.69 -78.17
N GLU A 18 19.97 -18.95 -78.43
CA GLU A 18 19.71 -19.80 -79.62
C GLU A 18 18.62 -20.87 -79.20
N PRO A 19 18.25 -21.95 -79.96
CA PRO A 19 16.88 -22.47 -79.93
C PRO A 19 16.68 -23.96 -79.55
N GLN A 20 15.42 -24.43 -79.67
CA GLN A 20 15.06 -25.85 -79.81
C GLN A 20 15.37 -26.35 -81.23
N GLU A 21 15.97 -27.54 -81.39
CA GLU A 21 15.59 -28.49 -82.46
C GLU A 21 16.25 -29.88 -82.30
N GLY A 22 15.55 -30.93 -82.79
CA GLY A 22 16.12 -32.16 -83.33
C GLY A 22 16.78 -33.19 -82.39
N TYR A 23 16.27 -34.44 -82.37
CA TYR A 23 16.76 -35.51 -83.28
C TYR A 23 16.17 -36.89 -82.91
N GLU A 24 15.38 -37.46 -83.81
CA GLU A 24 15.34 -38.92 -84.00
C GLU A 24 16.49 -39.31 -84.93
N ALA A 25 17.22 -40.38 -84.63
CA ALA A 25 18.11 -41.03 -85.61
C ALA A 25 18.31 -42.52 -85.29
N HIS A 26 17.82 -43.36 -86.20
CA HIS A 26 17.89 -44.82 -86.16
C HIS A 26 18.97 -45.30 -87.15
N TRP A 27 20.01 -46.01 -86.70
CA TRP A 27 20.91 -46.87 -87.50
C TRP A 27 21.60 -47.85 -86.54
N GLY A 28 21.83 -49.14 -86.84
CA GLY A 28 21.42 -49.96 -87.98
C GLY A 28 22.30 -51.21 -88.11
N SER A 29 21.80 -52.28 -88.75
CA SER A 29 22.53 -53.52 -89.13
C SER A 29 22.99 -54.45 -87.97
N SER A 30 23.02 -55.78 -88.12
CA SER A 30 22.69 -56.61 -89.30
C SER A 30 22.44 -58.09 -88.96
N LEU A 31 21.96 -58.81 -89.98
CA LEU A 31 22.05 -60.26 -90.20
C LEU A 31 21.17 -61.22 -89.37
N GLU A 32 20.03 -61.49 -89.99
CA GLU A 32 19.44 -62.82 -90.19
C GLU A 32 20.47 -63.98 -90.16
N THR A 33 20.05 -65.12 -89.62
CA THR A 33 20.12 -66.36 -90.41
C THR A 33 19.03 -67.34 -89.97
N ASN A 34 18.40 -67.96 -90.95
CA ASN A 34 17.38 -68.98 -90.80
C ASN A 34 18.02 -70.33 -91.12
N ASP A 35 17.90 -71.35 -90.26
CA ASP A 35 17.54 -72.72 -90.68
C ASP A 35 17.42 -73.74 -89.52
N GLN A 36 16.33 -74.50 -89.57
CA GLN A 36 16.20 -75.96 -89.44
C GLN A 36 17.16 -76.76 -88.52
N GLN A 37 16.60 -77.38 -87.47
CA GLN A 37 16.73 -78.80 -87.00
C GLN A 37 18.13 -79.48 -86.84
N PRO A 38 18.28 -80.53 -86.00
CA PRO A 38 17.54 -80.95 -84.80
C PRO A 38 18.51 -81.23 -83.61
N GLU A 39 18.09 -82.09 -82.67
CA GLU A 39 18.84 -82.65 -81.52
C GLU A 39 20.23 -83.22 -81.87
N GLU A 40 21.27 -82.87 -81.11
CA GLU A 40 22.37 -83.78 -80.74
C GLU A 40 22.78 -83.53 -79.27
N GLU A 41 22.91 -84.61 -78.50
CA GLU A 41 23.46 -84.61 -77.14
C GLU A 41 25.00 -84.61 -77.22
N GLU A 42 25.69 -83.65 -76.61
CA GLU A 42 27.14 -83.75 -76.33
C GLU A 42 27.40 -83.67 -74.81
N ASP A 43 28.11 -84.67 -74.30
CA ASP A 43 28.32 -84.90 -72.86
C ASP A 43 29.06 -83.75 -72.14
N GLU A 44 28.46 -83.22 -71.07
CA GLU A 44 29.22 -82.45 -70.07
C GLU A 44 30.30 -83.33 -69.42
N ILE A 45 31.58 -83.04 -69.73
CA ILE A 45 32.72 -83.64 -69.03
C ILE A 45 32.64 -83.22 -67.54
N PRO A 46 32.51 -84.16 -66.58
CA PRO A 46 32.16 -83.83 -65.20
C PRO A 46 33.10 -82.82 -64.53
N PHE A 47 32.51 -81.90 -63.76
CA PHE A 47 33.25 -80.87 -63.03
C PHE A 47 34.14 -81.46 -61.92
N VAL A 48 35.18 -80.71 -61.57
CA VAL A 48 36.42 -81.13 -60.86
C VAL A 48 36.22 -81.74 -59.45
N ASP A 49 35.04 -81.65 -58.85
CA ASP A 49 34.87 -81.67 -57.39
C ASP A 49 34.18 -82.93 -56.82
N ASP A 50 33.94 -83.97 -57.61
CA ASP A 50 33.26 -85.21 -57.18
C ASP A 50 34.17 -86.45 -57.10
N LEU A 51 34.03 -87.21 -56.02
CA LEU A 51 34.88 -88.37 -55.71
C LEU A 51 34.59 -89.55 -56.65
N PRO A 52 35.61 -90.29 -57.14
CA PRO A 52 35.40 -91.40 -58.07
C PRO A 52 34.55 -92.56 -57.51
N LEU A 53 33.77 -93.22 -58.38
CA LEU A 53 32.83 -94.29 -58.00
C LEU A 53 33.47 -95.52 -57.33
N PHE A 54 34.80 -95.69 -57.35
CA PHE A 54 35.49 -96.81 -56.68
C PHE A 54 35.83 -96.53 -55.20
N ALA A 55 35.74 -95.28 -54.72
CA ALA A 55 36.16 -94.93 -53.37
C ALA A 55 35.49 -95.82 -52.29
N ASP A 56 36.29 -96.25 -51.31
CA ASP A 56 35.84 -97.15 -50.24
C ASP A 56 34.66 -96.56 -49.47
N GLN A 57 33.81 -97.43 -48.91
CA GLN A 57 32.56 -97.01 -48.25
C GLN A 57 32.82 -96.03 -47.10
N ASN A 58 33.91 -96.20 -46.34
CA ASN A 58 34.34 -95.24 -45.32
C ASN A 58 34.79 -93.90 -45.91
N SER A 59 35.51 -93.88 -47.03
CA SER A 59 35.98 -92.65 -47.69
C SER A 59 34.85 -91.90 -48.39
N LYS A 60 33.90 -92.62 -48.99
CA LYS A 60 32.64 -92.04 -49.48
C LYS A 60 31.80 -91.49 -48.33
N ALA A 61 31.66 -92.24 -47.23
CA ALA A 61 30.95 -91.74 -46.05
C ALA A 61 31.61 -90.49 -45.48
N LEU A 62 32.94 -90.45 -45.37
CA LEU A 62 33.66 -89.28 -44.85
C LEU A 62 33.62 -88.09 -45.81
N HIS A 63 33.74 -88.29 -47.13
CA HIS A 63 33.60 -87.22 -48.12
C HIS A 63 32.16 -86.75 -48.26
N GLU A 64 31.18 -87.63 -48.13
CA GLU A 64 29.77 -87.24 -48.00
C GLU A 64 29.53 -86.48 -46.70
N GLU A 65 30.10 -86.90 -45.57
CA GLU A 65 29.97 -86.20 -44.30
C GLU A 65 30.66 -84.84 -44.34
N THR A 66 31.85 -84.76 -44.96
CA THR A 66 32.56 -83.50 -45.20
C THR A 66 31.77 -82.62 -46.15
N LYS A 67 31.33 -83.10 -47.32
CA LYS A 67 30.43 -82.34 -48.21
C LYS A 67 29.09 -82.00 -47.55
N LYS A 68 28.55 -82.80 -46.62
CA LYS A 68 27.33 -82.46 -45.86
C LYS A 68 27.61 -81.41 -44.81
N LEU A 69 28.76 -81.43 -44.14
CA LEU A 69 29.17 -80.43 -43.16
C LEU A 69 29.63 -79.13 -43.81
N GLU A 70 30.28 -79.18 -44.97
CA GLU A 70 30.61 -78.03 -45.80
C GLU A 70 29.36 -77.47 -46.46
N LYS A 71 28.49 -78.27 -47.08
CA LYS A 71 27.18 -77.77 -47.53
C LYS A 71 26.34 -77.24 -46.37
N ARG A 72 26.44 -77.80 -45.15
CA ARG A 72 25.70 -77.27 -43.98
C ARG A 72 26.38 -76.06 -43.35
N ARG A 73 27.70 -75.90 -43.46
CA ARG A 73 28.43 -74.66 -43.17
C ARG A 73 28.01 -73.60 -44.17
N ASP A 74 28.13 -73.88 -45.46
CA ASP A 74 27.83 -72.95 -46.55
C ASP A 74 26.34 -72.62 -46.61
N LEU A 75 25.45 -73.56 -46.29
CA LEU A 75 24.03 -73.26 -46.05
C LEU A 75 23.86 -72.42 -44.79
N ALA A 76 24.47 -72.75 -43.65
CA ALA A 76 24.34 -71.93 -42.45
C ALA A 76 25.00 -70.55 -42.58
N GLU A 77 26.05 -70.41 -43.38
CA GLU A 77 26.82 -69.19 -43.61
C GLU A 77 26.15 -68.33 -44.66
N LYS A 78 25.56 -68.92 -45.71
CA LYS A 78 24.57 -68.25 -46.58
C LYS A 78 23.33 -67.86 -45.80
N GLU A 79 22.66 -68.78 -45.08
CA GLU A 79 21.52 -68.45 -44.23
C GLU A 79 21.88 -67.36 -43.22
N THR A 80 23.11 -67.30 -42.68
CA THR A 80 23.52 -66.24 -41.75
C THR A 80 23.92 -64.94 -42.48
N SER A 81 24.50 -64.98 -43.68
CA SER A 81 24.78 -63.78 -44.48
C SER A 81 23.47 -63.22 -45.04
N GLU A 82 22.66 -64.04 -45.70
CA GLU A 82 21.30 -63.75 -46.13
C GLU A 82 20.42 -63.26 -44.97
N ASN A 83 20.50 -63.84 -43.77
CA ASN A 83 19.72 -63.35 -42.63
C ASN A 83 20.32 -62.09 -41.98
N LYS A 84 21.64 -61.84 -42.09
CA LYS A 84 22.26 -60.56 -41.69
C LYS A 84 21.93 -59.45 -42.68
N GLU A 85 22.11 -59.69 -43.97
CA GLU A 85 21.70 -58.82 -45.06
C GLU A 85 20.20 -58.57 -44.99
N ARG A 86 19.37 -59.61 -44.79
CA ARG A 86 17.94 -59.45 -44.53
C ARG A 86 17.67 -58.65 -43.26
N VAL A 87 18.45 -58.76 -42.19
CA VAL A 87 18.27 -57.92 -40.98
C VAL A 87 18.75 -56.48 -41.20
N GLU A 88 19.81 -56.23 -41.96
CA GLU A 88 20.27 -54.90 -42.38
C GLU A 88 19.22 -54.26 -43.30
N ILE A 89 18.82 -54.96 -44.37
CA ILE A 89 17.72 -54.59 -45.26
C ILE A 89 16.43 -54.43 -44.47
N MET A 90 16.11 -55.27 -43.48
CA MET A 90 14.90 -55.08 -42.65
C MET A 90 15.04 -53.93 -41.65
N LYS A 91 16.24 -53.53 -41.23
CA LYS A 91 16.46 -52.33 -40.39
C LYS A 91 16.42 -51.06 -41.22
N GLU A 92 17.02 -51.07 -42.40
CA GLU A 92 16.94 -49.97 -43.37
C GLU A 92 15.53 -49.84 -43.90
N HIS A 93 14.88 -50.94 -44.29
CA HIS A 93 13.45 -50.97 -44.59
C HIS A 93 12.61 -50.59 -43.38
N LEU A 94 12.96 -50.93 -42.12
CA LEU A 94 12.22 -50.45 -40.95
C LEU A 94 12.43 -48.94 -40.74
N LYS A 95 13.62 -48.41 -41.00
CA LYS A 95 13.90 -46.96 -40.95
C LYS A 95 13.19 -46.22 -42.08
N ASN A 96 13.18 -46.79 -43.28
CA ASN A 96 12.43 -46.28 -44.43
C ASN A 96 10.93 -46.42 -44.16
N VAL A 97 10.45 -47.50 -43.52
CA VAL A 97 9.06 -47.61 -43.04
C VAL A 97 8.77 -46.60 -41.93
N HIS A 98 9.72 -46.24 -41.07
CA HIS A 98 9.51 -45.15 -40.09
C HIS A 98 9.49 -43.78 -40.78
N GLN A 99 10.35 -43.55 -41.77
CA GLN A 99 10.32 -42.33 -42.59
C GLN A 99 9.06 -42.26 -43.45
N GLU A 100 8.59 -43.37 -44.02
CA GLU A 100 7.30 -43.49 -44.71
C GLU A 100 6.14 -43.40 -43.73
N VAL A 101 6.26 -43.86 -42.48
CA VAL A 101 5.26 -43.62 -41.42
C VAL A 101 5.26 -42.14 -41.03
N ASP A 102 6.39 -41.45 -40.97
CA ASP A 102 6.46 -40.01 -40.70
C ASP A 102 6.03 -39.19 -41.92
N HIS A 103 6.34 -39.61 -43.14
CA HIS A 103 5.87 -38.99 -44.37
C HIS A 103 4.38 -39.23 -44.55
N THR A 104 3.86 -40.43 -44.29
CA THR A 104 2.42 -40.70 -44.26
C THR A 104 1.73 -40.05 -43.08
N ASN A 105 2.36 -39.88 -41.90
CA ASN A 105 1.79 -39.11 -40.79
C ASN A 105 1.75 -37.62 -41.12
N ASN A 106 2.79 -37.06 -41.76
CA ASN A 106 2.80 -35.68 -42.23
C ASN A 106 1.83 -35.47 -43.39
N LEU A 107 1.71 -36.45 -44.29
CA LEU A 107 0.75 -36.45 -45.40
C LEU A 107 -0.67 -36.69 -44.88
N VAL A 108 -0.88 -37.45 -43.81
CA VAL A 108 -2.15 -37.59 -43.07
C VAL A 108 -2.45 -36.32 -42.28
N ALA A 109 -1.46 -35.61 -41.72
CA ALA A 109 -1.67 -34.33 -41.06
C ALA A 109 -1.99 -33.22 -42.09
N ALA A 110 -1.30 -33.21 -43.23
CA ALA A 110 -1.61 -32.35 -44.37
C ALA A 110 -2.94 -32.71 -45.01
N LYS A 111 -3.28 -34.00 -45.12
CA LYS A 111 -4.59 -34.49 -45.55
C LYS A 111 -5.66 -34.23 -44.51
N ASN A 112 -5.38 -34.21 -43.23
CA ASN A 112 -6.33 -33.84 -42.17
C ASN A 112 -6.57 -32.33 -42.18
N LYS A 113 -5.56 -31.51 -42.46
CA LYS A 113 -5.75 -30.08 -42.74
C LYS A 113 -6.49 -29.85 -44.05
N ALA A 114 -6.21 -30.64 -45.09
CA ALA A 114 -6.93 -30.60 -46.35
C ALA A 114 -8.38 -31.05 -46.15
N ILE A 115 -8.64 -32.12 -45.40
CA ILE A 115 -9.96 -32.60 -44.98
C ILE A 115 -10.64 -31.55 -44.13
N GLN A 116 -9.99 -30.90 -43.16
CA GLN A 116 -10.58 -29.77 -42.42
C GLN A 116 -10.91 -28.58 -43.33
N SER A 117 -10.09 -28.32 -44.34
CA SER A 117 -10.37 -27.29 -45.34
C SER A 117 -11.47 -27.71 -46.33
N GLU A 118 -11.56 -28.99 -46.68
CA GLU A 118 -12.60 -29.60 -47.50
C GLU A 118 -13.90 -29.75 -46.70
N GLU A 119 -13.86 -29.96 -45.39
CA GLU A 119 -14.98 -29.97 -44.43
C GLU A 119 -15.46 -28.54 -44.21
N HIS A 120 -14.57 -27.56 -44.13
CA HIS A 120 -14.95 -26.15 -44.09
C HIS A 120 -15.52 -25.68 -45.43
N LEU A 121 -14.91 -26.07 -46.56
CA LEU A 121 -15.43 -25.81 -47.90
C LEU A 121 -16.71 -26.60 -48.19
N GLN A 122 -16.88 -27.80 -47.63
CA GLN A 122 -18.10 -28.61 -47.68
C GLN A 122 -19.14 -28.07 -46.71
N ALA A 123 -18.78 -27.47 -45.58
CA ALA A 123 -19.72 -26.79 -44.69
C ALA A 123 -20.17 -25.46 -45.30
N LEU A 124 -19.28 -24.72 -45.97
CA LEU A 124 -19.64 -23.58 -46.80
C LEU A 124 -20.48 -24.02 -47.99
N ALA A 125 -20.08 -25.03 -48.74
CA ALA A 125 -20.82 -25.56 -49.88
C ALA A 125 -22.11 -26.28 -49.47
N ALA A 126 -22.25 -26.81 -48.26
CA ALA A 126 -23.49 -27.37 -47.71
C ALA A 126 -24.35 -26.30 -47.02
N ARG A 127 -23.77 -25.13 -46.68
CA ARG A 127 -24.52 -23.94 -46.29
C ARG A 127 -24.98 -23.14 -47.51
N GLU A 128 -24.20 -23.14 -48.58
CA GLU A 128 -24.58 -22.61 -49.89
C GLU A 128 -25.51 -23.57 -50.59
N GLU A 129 -25.27 -24.88 -50.61
CA GLU A 129 -26.25 -25.89 -51.05
C GLU A 129 -27.45 -25.89 -50.10
N GLY A 130 -27.28 -25.69 -48.79
CA GLY A 130 -28.39 -25.54 -47.84
C GLY A 130 -29.23 -24.29 -48.12
N ARG A 131 -28.58 -23.17 -48.46
CA ARG A 131 -29.20 -21.93 -48.92
C ARG A 131 -29.83 -22.10 -50.30
N TYR A 132 -29.17 -22.77 -51.24
CA TYR A 132 -29.67 -23.07 -52.59
C TYR A 132 -30.73 -24.15 -52.54
N GLN A 133 -30.76 -25.03 -51.55
CA GLN A 133 -31.86 -25.95 -51.27
C GLN A 133 -32.99 -25.23 -50.56
N GLN A 134 -32.73 -24.19 -49.77
CA GLN A 134 -33.77 -23.29 -49.26
C GLN A 134 -34.33 -22.40 -50.36
N GLU A 135 -33.51 -21.87 -51.26
CA GLU A 135 -33.88 -21.10 -52.45
C GLU A 135 -34.52 -22.00 -53.52
N ILE A 136 -34.07 -23.23 -53.72
CA ILE A 136 -34.74 -24.25 -54.54
C ILE A 136 -35.99 -24.74 -53.81
N LYS A 137 -36.06 -24.80 -52.47
CA LYS A 137 -37.32 -25.09 -51.77
C LYS A 137 -38.27 -23.93 -51.89
N THR A 138 -37.86 -22.67 -51.77
CA THR A 138 -38.74 -21.52 -52.02
C THR A 138 -39.14 -21.48 -53.48
N VAL A 139 -38.21 -21.56 -54.44
CA VAL A 139 -38.49 -21.62 -55.89
C VAL A 139 -39.25 -22.88 -56.31
N VAL A 140 -39.13 -24.02 -55.61
CA VAL A 140 -39.97 -25.21 -55.84
C VAL A 140 -41.32 -25.06 -55.16
N THR A 141 -41.44 -24.44 -53.99
CA THR A 141 -42.74 -24.08 -53.41
C THR A 141 -43.40 -22.94 -54.16
N GLU A 142 -42.66 -22.07 -54.82
CA GLU A 142 -43.12 -21.07 -55.77
C GLU A 142 -43.45 -21.75 -57.09
N LYS A 143 -42.71 -22.76 -57.54
CA LYS A 143 -43.05 -23.54 -58.74
C LYS A 143 -44.22 -24.50 -58.49
N THR A 144 -44.41 -25.04 -57.29
CA THR A 144 -45.59 -25.82 -56.93
C THR A 144 -46.73 -24.89 -56.62
N THR A 145 -46.57 -23.76 -55.93
CA THR A 145 -47.67 -22.78 -55.82
C THR A 145 -47.98 -22.12 -57.15
N GLN A 146 -47.03 -21.90 -58.07
CA GLN A 146 -47.30 -21.43 -59.44
C GLN A 146 -47.82 -22.57 -60.32
N LYS A 147 -47.48 -23.84 -60.08
CA LYS A 147 -48.07 -25.00 -60.78
C LYS A 147 -49.42 -25.38 -60.21
N ASP A 148 -49.68 -25.14 -58.94
CA ASP A 148 -50.95 -25.35 -58.25
C ASP A 148 -51.84 -24.14 -58.47
N MET A 149 -51.29 -22.93 -58.63
CA MET A 149 -51.97 -21.77 -59.20
C MET A 149 -52.15 -21.96 -60.70
N LEU A 150 -51.26 -22.60 -61.45
CA LEU A 150 -51.49 -22.90 -62.87
C LEU A 150 -52.48 -24.06 -63.03
N ASN A 151 -52.46 -25.07 -62.18
CA ASN A 151 -53.42 -26.18 -62.15
C ASN A 151 -54.75 -25.69 -61.57
N MET A 152 -54.75 -24.78 -60.61
CA MET A 152 -55.96 -24.14 -60.09
C MET A 152 -56.48 -23.15 -61.10
N VAL A 153 -55.65 -22.39 -61.83
CA VAL A 153 -56.05 -21.55 -62.97
C VAL A 153 -56.43 -22.41 -64.18
N GLN A 154 -55.86 -23.59 -64.41
CA GLN A 154 -56.27 -24.51 -65.49
C GLN A 154 -57.52 -25.28 -65.11
N ASN A 155 -57.71 -25.63 -63.83
CA ASN A 155 -58.95 -26.21 -63.31
C ASN A 155 -60.01 -25.13 -63.12
N GLN A 156 -59.65 -23.87 -62.91
CA GLN A 156 -60.55 -22.70 -62.94
C GLN A 156 -60.77 -22.23 -64.37
N ILE A 157 -59.90 -22.49 -65.35
CA ILE A 157 -60.17 -22.27 -66.78
C ILE A 157 -60.93 -23.45 -67.35
N PHE A 158 -60.76 -24.68 -66.83
CA PHE A 158 -61.56 -25.84 -67.20
C PHE A 158 -62.94 -25.73 -66.56
N LYS A 159 -63.01 -25.50 -65.23
CA LYS A 159 -64.28 -25.18 -64.57
C LYS A 159 -64.87 -23.88 -65.09
N ALA A 160 -64.13 -22.80 -65.33
CA ALA A 160 -64.69 -21.62 -66.00
C ALA A 160 -64.79 -21.75 -67.52
N ASN A 161 -64.46 -22.89 -68.15
CA ASN A 161 -64.86 -23.20 -69.52
C ASN A 161 -66.13 -24.05 -69.52
N GLU A 162 -66.24 -25.02 -68.62
CA GLU A 162 -67.43 -25.84 -68.37
C GLU A 162 -68.57 -24.97 -67.78
N GLU A 163 -68.22 -24.09 -66.84
CA GLU A 163 -69.03 -22.98 -66.36
C GLU A 163 -69.14 -21.87 -67.40
N MET A 164 -68.16 -21.54 -68.26
CA MET A 164 -68.44 -20.57 -69.36
C MET A 164 -69.30 -21.17 -70.47
N ASP A 165 -69.38 -22.48 -70.64
CA ASP A 165 -70.27 -23.12 -71.59
C ASP A 165 -71.65 -23.34 -70.95
N SER A 166 -71.72 -23.67 -69.66
CA SER A 166 -72.97 -23.62 -68.89
C SER A 166 -73.47 -22.20 -68.70
N PHE A 167 -72.59 -21.20 -68.57
CA PHE A 167 -72.87 -19.77 -68.58
C PHE A 167 -73.03 -19.25 -70.00
N LYS A 168 -72.60 -19.87 -71.10
CA LYS A 168 -73.06 -19.44 -72.44
C LYS A 168 -74.52 -19.85 -72.61
N MET A 169 -74.88 -21.05 -72.16
CA MET A 169 -76.28 -21.50 -72.13
C MET A 169 -77.12 -20.68 -71.14
N ALA A 170 -76.61 -20.46 -69.93
CA ALA A 170 -77.27 -19.70 -68.88
C ALA A 170 -77.06 -18.19 -68.99
N MET A 171 -76.20 -17.66 -69.86
CA MET A 171 -76.14 -16.23 -70.24
C MET A 171 -76.95 -16.00 -71.50
N ASN A 172 -77.20 -16.97 -72.37
CA ASN A 172 -78.32 -16.81 -73.31
C ASN A 172 -79.64 -16.66 -72.54
N TRP A 173 -79.86 -17.50 -71.52
CA TRP A 173 -81.03 -17.40 -70.64
C TRP A 173 -80.98 -16.16 -69.73
N ASN A 174 -79.89 -15.97 -68.98
CA ASN A 174 -79.76 -14.84 -68.07
C ASN A 174 -79.48 -13.53 -68.78
N GLN A 175 -79.10 -13.42 -70.06
CA GLN A 175 -79.08 -12.11 -70.75
C GLN A 175 -80.52 -11.59 -70.87
N GLU A 176 -81.47 -12.46 -71.19
CA GLU A 176 -82.90 -12.14 -71.25
C GLU A 176 -83.48 -11.79 -69.86
N GLU A 177 -82.92 -12.32 -68.77
CA GLU A 177 -83.31 -11.99 -67.38
C GLU A 177 -82.51 -10.81 -66.77
N LEU A 178 -81.22 -10.68 -67.10
CA LEU A 178 -80.28 -9.67 -66.63
C LEU A 178 -80.50 -8.34 -67.33
N GLU A 179 -81.00 -8.27 -68.57
CA GLU A 179 -81.45 -7.00 -69.14
C GLU A 179 -82.65 -6.41 -68.34
N GLN A 180 -83.42 -7.27 -67.67
CA GLN A 180 -84.52 -6.87 -66.78
C GLN A 180 -84.01 -6.56 -65.36
N TRP A 181 -83.09 -7.38 -64.81
CA TRP A 181 -82.54 -7.17 -63.47
C TRP A 181 -81.42 -6.12 -63.39
N ALA A 182 -80.57 -5.92 -64.40
CA ALA A 182 -79.46 -4.96 -64.38
C ALA A 182 -79.93 -3.50 -64.28
N MET A 183 -81.14 -3.21 -64.78
CA MET A 183 -81.80 -1.91 -64.59
C MET A 183 -82.12 -1.64 -63.10
N ALA A 184 -82.50 -2.67 -62.34
CA ALA A 184 -82.77 -2.57 -60.90
C ALA A 184 -81.49 -2.74 -60.04
N ALA A 185 -80.57 -3.60 -60.48
CA ALA A 185 -79.33 -3.92 -59.77
C ALA A 185 -78.31 -2.78 -59.82
N ARG A 186 -78.20 -2.03 -60.93
CA ARG A 186 -77.32 -0.83 -60.99
C ARG A 186 -77.61 0.17 -59.88
N GLN A 187 -78.88 0.41 -59.58
CA GLN A 187 -79.30 1.30 -58.47
C GLN A 187 -79.00 0.75 -57.07
N LYS A 188 -78.63 -0.54 -56.93
CA LYS A 188 -78.27 -1.16 -55.65
C LYS A 188 -76.78 -1.49 -55.55
N GLU A 189 -76.09 -1.75 -56.66
CA GLU A 189 -74.64 -1.90 -56.68
C GLU A 189 -73.91 -0.59 -56.33
N GLU A 190 -74.39 0.58 -56.76
CA GLU A 190 -73.77 1.87 -56.38
C GLU A 190 -73.80 2.11 -54.87
N ASP A 191 -74.95 1.88 -54.21
CA ASP A 191 -75.09 1.94 -52.74
C ASP A 191 -74.14 0.94 -52.05
N ASN A 192 -74.05 -0.29 -52.55
CA ASN A 192 -73.30 -1.37 -51.90
C ASN A 192 -71.78 -1.25 -52.14
N LEU A 193 -71.35 -0.68 -53.27
CA LEU A 193 -69.96 -0.31 -53.55
C LEU A 193 -69.46 0.81 -52.63
N ALA A 194 -70.35 1.74 -52.21
CA ALA A 194 -70.00 2.73 -51.20
C ALA A 194 -69.74 2.07 -49.84
N LEU A 195 -70.63 1.16 -49.40
CA LEU A 195 -70.47 0.41 -48.15
C LEU A 195 -69.21 -0.47 -48.15
N GLN A 196 -68.93 -1.21 -49.23
CA GLN A 196 -67.72 -2.04 -49.32
C GLN A 196 -66.41 -1.25 -49.39
N LYS A 197 -66.45 0.01 -49.84
CA LYS A 197 -65.27 0.91 -49.77
C LYS A 197 -65.01 1.35 -48.32
N TYR A 198 -66.04 1.65 -47.54
CA TYR A 198 -65.88 1.98 -46.12
C TYR A 198 -65.40 0.77 -45.32
N THR A 199 -66.00 -0.42 -45.48
CA THR A 199 -65.54 -1.61 -44.72
C THR A 199 -64.09 -2.00 -45.04
N ARG A 200 -63.64 -1.89 -46.30
CA ARG A 200 -62.23 -2.12 -46.65
C ARG A 200 -61.29 -1.05 -46.11
N ALA A 201 -61.73 0.21 -46.04
CA ALA A 201 -60.96 1.26 -45.38
C ALA A 201 -60.82 0.99 -43.87
N ASP A 202 -61.89 0.56 -43.22
CA ASP A 202 -61.90 0.20 -41.81
C ASP A 202 -61.05 -1.04 -41.52
N GLU A 203 -61.08 -2.09 -42.35
CA GLU A 203 -60.21 -3.27 -42.22
C GLU A 203 -58.71 -2.93 -42.35
N VAL A 204 -58.36 -2.01 -43.26
CA VAL A 204 -56.99 -1.50 -43.39
C VAL A 204 -56.63 -0.68 -42.15
N LYS A 205 -57.54 0.16 -41.64
CA LYS A 205 -57.31 0.95 -40.43
C LYS A 205 -57.15 0.06 -39.19
N ILE A 206 -57.91 -1.02 -39.06
CA ILE A 206 -57.79 -2.01 -37.98
C ILE A 206 -56.41 -2.69 -38.02
N LYS A 207 -55.92 -3.08 -39.21
CA LYS A 207 -54.58 -3.67 -39.35
C LYS A 207 -53.47 -2.69 -39.01
N GLU A 208 -53.59 -1.44 -39.46
CA GLU A 208 -52.67 -0.34 -39.09
C GLU A 208 -52.67 -0.08 -37.58
N LEU A 209 -53.85 -0.01 -36.95
CA LEU A 209 -54.02 0.16 -35.51
C LEU A 209 -53.46 -1.03 -34.71
N THR A 210 -53.63 -2.26 -35.18
CA THR A 210 -53.05 -3.46 -34.53
C THR A 210 -51.52 -3.43 -34.57
N LEU A 211 -50.94 -3.12 -35.73
CA LEU A 211 -49.49 -3.08 -35.92
C LEU A 211 -48.84 -1.89 -35.19
N THR A 212 -49.57 -0.78 -35.03
CA THR A 212 -49.14 0.33 -34.16
C THR A 212 -49.27 -0.01 -32.68
N ILE A 213 -50.27 -0.77 -32.26
CA ILE A 213 -50.36 -1.30 -30.89
C ILE A 213 -49.15 -2.19 -30.58
N GLU A 214 -48.79 -3.14 -31.46
CA GLU A 214 -47.60 -4.00 -31.27
C GLU A 214 -46.29 -3.20 -31.19
N LYS A 215 -46.13 -2.18 -32.04
CA LYS A 215 -44.97 -1.28 -31.95
C LYS A 215 -44.95 -0.49 -30.65
N LEU A 216 -46.10 0.02 -30.22
CA LEU A 216 -46.21 0.79 -28.97
C LEU A 216 -46.02 -0.08 -27.73
N THR A 217 -46.45 -1.35 -27.72
CA THR A 217 -46.16 -2.27 -26.61
C THR A 217 -44.69 -2.69 -26.59
N ALA A 218 -44.06 -2.96 -27.73
CA ALA A 218 -42.62 -3.21 -27.79
C ALA A 218 -41.81 -1.99 -27.28
N MET A 219 -42.16 -0.78 -27.73
CA MET A 219 -41.55 0.46 -27.23
C MET A 219 -41.84 0.70 -25.75
N ALA A 220 -43.03 0.33 -25.24
CA ALA A 220 -43.35 0.46 -23.82
C ALA A 220 -42.49 -0.48 -22.95
N VAL A 221 -42.28 -1.73 -23.39
CA VAL A 221 -41.36 -2.67 -22.71
C VAL A 221 -39.93 -2.16 -22.75
N GLU A 222 -39.44 -1.72 -23.91
CA GLU A 222 -38.09 -1.14 -24.05
C GLU A 222 -37.93 0.08 -23.11
N LYS A 223 -38.90 1.00 -23.08
CA LYS A 223 -38.89 2.15 -22.17
C LYS A 223 -39.03 1.77 -20.69
N MET A 224 -39.73 0.68 -20.36
CA MET A 224 -39.81 0.16 -19.00
C MET A 224 -38.45 -0.39 -18.55
N THR A 225 -37.78 -1.20 -19.38
CA THR A 225 -36.43 -1.70 -19.05
C THR A 225 -35.38 -0.58 -18.96
N ALA A 226 -35.49 0.45 -19.82
CA ALA A 226 -34.64 1.64 -19.72
C ALA A 226 -34.91 2.44 -18.43
N LEU A 227 -36.17 2.54 -18.01
CA LEU A 227 -36.56 3.19 -16.75
C LEU A 227 -36.06 2.40 -15.53
N GLU A 228 -36.14 1.08 -15.54
CA GLU A 228 -35.60 0.21 -14.49
C GLU A 228 -34.07 0.36 -14.39
N ASN A 229 -33.36 0.35 -15.52
CA ASN A 229 -31.92 0.58 -15.56
C ASN A 229 -31.55 1.96 -14.98
N GLU A 230 -32.19 3.05 -15.44
CA GLU A 230 -31.97 4.40 -14.89
C GLU A 230 -32.35 4.51 -13.41
N ALA A 231 -33.39 3.80 -12.96
CA ALA A 231 -33.74 3.74 -11.54
C ALA A 231 -32.65 3.04 -10.71
N THR A 232 -32.09 1.92 -11.20
CA THR A 232 -30.98 1.23 -10.53
C THR A 232 -29.69 2.05 -10.53
N GLU A 233 -29.36 2.75 -11.63
CA GLU A 233 -28.21 3.66 -11.66
C GLU A 233 -28.41 4.85 -10.73
N THR A 234 -29.61 5.44 -10.71
CA THR A 234 -29.94 6.55 -9.80
C THR A 234 -29.87 6.10 -8.34
N GLN A 235 -30.35 4.90 -8.01
CA GLN A 235 -30.23 4.32 -6.68
C GLN A 235 -28.76 4.05 -6.31
N SER A 236 -27.94 3.55 -7.24
CA SER A 236 -26.49 3.38 -7.01
C SER A 236 -25.80 4.71 -6.75
N ARG A 237 -26.04 5.72 -7.59
CA ARG A 237 -25.54 7.10 -7.40
C ARG A 237 -26.00 7.70 -6.07
N GLN A 238 -27.23 7.41 -5.65
CA GLN A 238 -27.74 7.89 -4.36
C GLN A 238 -27.07 7.18 -3.17
N ILE A 239 -26.81 5.88 -3.26
CA ILE A 239 -26.00 5.14 -2.26
C ILE A 239 -24.58 5.69 -2.19
N GLU A 240 -23.96 6.03 -3.32
CA GLU A 240 -22.65 6.69 -3.37
C GLU A 240 -22.68 8.10 -2.75
N LEU A 241 -23.73 8.89 -3.03
CA LEU A 241 -23.94 10.21 -2.42
C LEU A 241 -24.16 10.12 -0.90
N ASP A 242 -24.96 9.16 -0.42
CA ASP A 242 -25.19 8.96 1.01
C ASP A 242 -23.91 8.47 1.71
N ARG A 243 -23.13 7.58 1.07
CA ARG A 243 -21.85 7.10 1.58
C ARG A 243 -20.78 8.18 1.62
N THR A 244 -20.70 9.03 0.59
CA THR A 244 -19.79 10.19 0.58
C THR A 244 -20.23 11.27 1.56
N ALA A 245 -21.54 11.51 1.71
CA ALA A 245 -22.08 12.41 2.74
C ALA A 245 -21.79 11.90 4.16
N GLN A 246 -21.85 10.59 4.39
CA GLN A 246 -21.47 9.99 5.67
C GLN A 246 -19.96 10.14 5.92
N ALA A 247 -19.11 9.81 4.93
CA ALA A 247 -17.67 10.04 5.03
C ALA A 247 -17.32 11.52 5.28
N PHE A 248 -18.07 12.47 4.69
CA PHE A 248 -17.94 13.89 4.98
C PHE A 248 -18.29 14.26 6.42
N LYS A 249 -19.34 13.66 7.00
CA LYS A 249 -19.69 13.86 8.43
C LYS A 249 -18.59 13.32 9.33
N ASP A 250 -18.07 12.14 9.02
CA ASP A 250 -17.03 11.47 9.81
C ASP A 250 -15.71 12.27 9.76
N LEU A 251 -15.25 12.66 8.56
CA LEU A 251 -14.10 13.56 8.37
C LEU A 251 -14.30 14.94 9.03
N HIS A 252 -15.53 15.47 9.05
CA HIS A 252 -15.83 16.72 9.74
C HIS A 252 -15.77 16.57 11.26
N ALA A 253 -16.24 15.45 11.81
CA ALA A 253 -16.12 15.13 13.23
C ALA A 253 -14.66 14.91 13.64
N GLU A 254 -13.87 14.19 12.83
CA GLU A 254 -12.42 14.05 13.00
C GLU A 254 -11.71 15.40 12.98
N ARG A 255 -12.02 16.27 12.00
CA ARG A 255 -11.49 17.64 11.94
C ARG A 255 -11.84 18.44 13.18
N GLN A 256 -13.08 18.38 13.67
CA GLN A 256 -13.47 19.08 14.91
C GLN A 256 -12.71 18.53 16.13
N ASN A 257 -12.54 17.21 16.22
CA ASN A 257 -11.74 16.58 17.28
C ASN A 257 -10.27 17.01 17.21
N LEU A 258 -9.67 17.06 16.02
CA LEU A 258 -8.29 17.50 15.81
C LEU A 258 -8.11 18.99 16.19
N VAL A 259 -9.04 19.86 15.77
CA VAL A 259 -9.05 21.28 16.16
C VAL A 259 -9.18 21.43 17.67
N LYS A 260 -10.03 20.63 18.32
CA LYS A 260 -10.17 20.64 19.78
C LYS A 260 -8.90 20.16 20.49
N GLN A 261 -8.27 19.08 20.02
CA GLN A 261 -6.97 18.63 20.54
C GLN A 261 -5.88 19.70 20.38
N TRP A 262 -5.86 20.40 19.25
CA TRP A 262 -4.93 21.51 19.00
C TRP A 262 -5.21 22.72 19.90
N GLN A 263 -6.48 23.06 20.14
CA GLN A 263 -6.88 24.08 21.12
C GLN A 263 -6.49 23.69 22.55
N ASP A 264 -6.77 22.46 22.98
CA ASP A 264 -6.38 21.92 24.29
C ASP A 264 -4.84 21.92 24.46
N ALA A 265 -4.09 21.61 23.40
CA ALA A 265 -2.63 21.69 23.38
C ALA A 265 -2.10 23.13 23.49
N ILE A 266 -2.72 24.10 22.79
CA ILE A 266 -2.38 25.53 22.93
C ILE A 266 -2.74 26.05 24.32
N GLU A 267 -3.87 25.65 24.90
CA GLU A 267 -4.21 26.00 26.28
C GLU A 267 -3.21 25.42 27.28
N ALA A 268 -2.79 24.16 27.10
CA ALA A 268 -1.75 23.54 27.91
C ALA A 268 -0.40 24.25 27.77
N MET A 269 -0.03 24.67 26.55
CA MET A 269 1.19 25.44 26.29
C MET A 269 1.13 26.81 26.98
N LYS A 270 0.04 27.57 26.81
CA LYS A 270 -0.16 28.87 27.50
C LYS A 270 -0.13 28.75 29.02
N ARG A 271 -0.70 27.68 29.58
CA ARG A 271 -0.62 27.42 31.04
C ARG A 271 0.80 27.14 31.47
N ARG A 272 1.57 26.34 30.71
CA ARG A 272 3.00 26.13 30.96
C ARG A 272 3.82 27.42 30.83
N ASP A 273 3.53 28.27 29.85
CA ASP A 273 4.24 29.56 29.71
C ASP A 273 3.98 30.47 30.92
N VAL A 274 2.74 30.49 31.45
CA VAL A 274 2.42 31.18 32.71
C VAL A 274 3.12 30.53 33.91
N GLU A 275 3.09 29.21 34.05
CA GLU A 275 3.81 28.48 35.11
C GLU A 275 5.33 28.72 35.04
N ILE A 276 5.93 28.75 33.85
CA ILE A 276 7.35 29.05 33.63
C ILE A 276 7.65 30.49 34.03
N ASN A 277 6.80 31.46 33.68
CA ASN A 277 6.96 32.85 34.10
C ASN A 277 6.81 33.02 35.62
N GLU A 278 5.83 32.37 36.26
CA GLU A 278 5.68 32.37 37.72
C GLU A 278 6.89 31.74 38.42
N ILE A 279 7.44 30.65 37.87
CA ILE A 279 8.68 30.01 38.38
C ILE A 279 9.89 30.92 38.15
N ALA A 280 9.97 31.63 37.02
CA ALA A 280 11.04 32.57 36.71
C ALA A 280 11.01 33.80 37.63
N GLU A 281 9.82 34.35 37.93
CA GLU A 281 9.63 35.40 38.93
C GLU A 281 10.01 34.92 40.33
N GLN A 282 9.55 33.73 40.76
CA GLN A 282 9.94 33.13 42.03
C GLN A 282 11.45 32.89 42.12
N PHE A 283 12.09 32.46 41.02
CA PHE A 283 13.54 32.29 40.94
C PHE A 283 14.28 33.63 40.99
N ALA A 284 13.77 34.68 40.32
CA ALA A 284 14.34 36.02 40.39
C ALA A 284 14.27 36.61 41.81
N VAL A 285 13.12 36.47 42.48
CA VAL A 285 12.95 36.87 43.89
C VAL A 285 13.85 36.04 44.82
N ALA A 286 13.93 34.72 44.63
CA ALA A 286 14.81 33.87 45.43
C ALA A 286 16.31 34.18 45.20
N LYS A 287 16.70 34.54 43.96
CA LYS A 287 18.04 34.97 43.61
C LYS A 287 18.38 36.32 44.24
N HIS A 288 17.46 37.29 44.20
CA HIS A 288 17.64 38.60 44.83
C HIS A 288 17.75 38.47 46.35
N ASN A 289 16.84 37.73 47.00
CA ASN A 289 16.92 37.41 48.44
C ASN A 289 18.21 36.67 48.84
N ARG A 290 18.83 35.91 47.92
CA ARG A 290 20.13 35.27 48.12
C ARG A 290 21.27 36.27 48.00
N GLU A 291 21.17 37.23 47.08
CA GLU A 291 22.13 38.31 46.89
C GLU A 291 22.12 39.28 48.07
N GLU A 292 20.95 39.75 48.53
CA GLU A 292 20.82 40.53 49.79
C GLU A 292 21.42 39.78 51.00
N LYS A 293 21.18 38.46 51.11
CA LYS A 293 21.76 37.65 52.19
C LYS A 293 23.27 37.46 52.06
N LEU A 294 23.82 37.51 50.85
CA LEU A 294 25.26 37.47 50.63
C LEU A 294 25.90 38.82 50.98
N GLU A 295 25.27 39.93 50.59
CA GLU A 295 25.68 41.28 50.96
C GLU A 295 25.68 41.46 52.49
N VAL A 296 24.59 41.08 53.17
CA VAL A 296 24.52 41.07 54.65
C VAL A 296 25.56 40.11 55.27
N LEU A 297 25.91 38.99 54.61
CA LEU A 297 26.98 38.11 55.09
C LEU A 297 28.38 38.73 54.89
N GLU A 298 28.59 39.52 53.84
CA GLU A 298 29.83 40.27 53.61
C GLU A 298 29.95 41.43 54.59
N GLU A 299 28.89 42.24 54.81
CA GLU A 299 28.85 43.24 55.88
C GLU A 299 29.15 42.65 57.26
N ASN A 300 28.57 41.48 57.59
CA ASN A 300 28.84 40.80 58.86
C ASN A 300 30.27 40.24 58.93
N ARG A 301 30.88 39.82 57.81
CA ARG A 301 32.30 39.42 57.75
C ARG A 301 33.23 40.61 57.91
N GLU A 302 32.92 41.74 57.29
CA GLU A 302 33.69 42.99 57.46
C GLU A 302 33.56 43.51 58.89
N ARG A 303 32.36 43.49 59.47
CA ARG A 303 32.16 43.84 60.89
C ARG A 303 32.90 42.90 61.82
N LEU A 304 32.90 41.59 61.56
CA LEU A 304 33.68 40.63 62.33
C LEU A 304 35.18 40.93 62.20
N ARG A 305 35.67 41.19 60.99
CA ARG A 305 37.07 41.54 60.74
C ARG A 305 37.48 42.84 61.43
N MET A 306 36.62 43.86 61.43
CA MET A 306 36.84 45.09 62.20
C MET A 306 36.87 44.81 63.71
N GLN A 307 35.97 43.97 64.23
CA GLN A 307 36.00 43.55 65.63
C GLN A 307 37.24 42.72 65.98
N GLU A 308 37.76 41.90 65.07
CA GLU A 308 39.02 41.18 65.23
C GLU A 308 40.23 42.14 65.24
N THR A 309 40.26 43.16 64.38
CA THR A 309 41.31 44.19 64.43
C THR A 309 41.20 45.08 65.66
N ASP A 310 40.00 45.49 66.05
CA ASP A 310 39.77 46.27 67.28
C ASP A 310 40.18 45.47 68.52
N ASN A 311 39.87 44.17 68.58
CA ASN A 311 40.33 43.29 69.65
C ASN A 311 41.85 43.12 69.64
N ALA A 312 42.49 43.05 68.48
CA ALA A 312 43.95 43.00 68.37
C ALA A 312 44.61 44.32 68.83
N GLU A 313 44.04 45.48 68.48
CA GLU A 313 44.49 46.79 68.97
C GLU A 313 44.28 46.92 70.48
N VAL A 314 43.13 46.50 71.01
CA VAL A 314 42.86 46.50 72.45
C VAL A 314 43.83 45.57 73.17
N GLN A 315 44.11 44.38 72.62
CA GLN A 315 45.10 43.46 73.18
C GLN A 315 46.51 44.08 73.17
N GLN A 316 46.92 44.76 72.10
CA GLN A 316 48.19 45.48 72.05
C GLN A 316 48.23 46.62 73.09
N ARG A 317 47.15 47.39 73.25
CA ARG A 317 47.05 48.44 74.29
C ARG A 317 47.06 47.86 75.70
N ILE A 318 46.53 46.65 75.90
CA ILE A 318 46.64 45.91 77.16
C ILE A 318 48.10 45.51 77.40
N GLU A 319 48.80 44.93 76.41
CA GLU A 319 50.23 44.59 76.53
C GLU A 319 51.12 45.81 76.79
N GLU A 320 50.86 46.94 76.13
CA GLU A 320 51.53 48.22 76.40
C GLU A 320 51.22 48.74 77.81
N GLY A 321 49.96 48.64 78.24
CA GLY A 321 49.53 48.95 79.61
C GLY A 321 50.19 48.06 80.66
N GLU A 322 50.28 46.76 80.41
CA GLU A 322 50.97 45.79 81.29
C GLU A 322 52.46 46.08 81.39
N ARG A 323 53.13 46.43 80.27
CA ARG A 323 54.53 46.91 80.28
C ARG A 323 54.69 48.20 81.08
N ILE A 324 53.77 49.16 80.95
CA ILE A 324 53.78 50.39 81.75
C ILE A 324 53.58 50.08 83.24
N VAL A 325 52.65 49.18 83.59
CA VAL A 325 52.43 48.74 84.98
C VAL A 325 53.65 47.99 85.52
N GLN A 326 54.31 47.15 84.70
CA GLN A 326 55.52 46.45 85.08
C GLN A 326 56.69 47.41 85.30
N ASN A 327 56.87 48.41 84.44
CA ASN A 327 57.84 49.49 84.64
C ASN A 327 57.53 50.29 85.91
N LYS A 328 56.25 50.65 86.16
CA LYS A 328 55.84 51.37 87.37
C LYS A 328 56.03 50.54 88.65
N ARG A 329 55.83 49.23 88.61
CA ARG A 329 56.20 48.31 89.71
C ARG A 329 57.72 48.23 89.91
N GLY A 330 58.50 48.30 88.83
CA GLY A 330 59.97 48.41 88.90
C GLY A 330 60.43 49.72 89.54
N GLU A 331 59.85 50.85 89.13
CA GLU A 331 60.05 52.16 89.77
C GLU A 331 59.66 52.12 91.25
N GLU A 332 58.49 51.57 91.58
CA GLU A 332 58.00 51.42 92.96
C GLU A 332 58.96 50.58 93.82
N MET A 333 59.45 49.44 93.31
CA MET A 333 60.48 48.64 93.99
C MET A 333 61.79 49.41 94.20
N SER A 334 62.20 50.25 93.25
CA SER A 334 63.38 51.12 93.42
C SER A 334 63.15 52.24 94.44
N LEU A 335 61.92 52.78 94.50
CA LEU A 335 61.51 53.78 95.48
C LEU A 335 61.39 53.18 96.89
N ILE A 336 60.92 51.93 97.01
CA ILE A 336 60.95 51.18 98.28
C ILE A 336 62.40 50.93 98.72
N SER A 337 63.30 50.55 97.80
CA SER A 337 64.72 50.35 98.12
C SER A 337 65.41 51.64 98.57
N THR A 338 65.11 52.77 97.94
CA THR A 338 65.67 54.08 98.35
C THR A 338 65.02 54.60 99.62
N GLN A 339 63.71 54.40 99.83
CA GLN A 339 63.04 54.70 101.11
C GLN A 339 63.63 53.87 102.25
N GLN A 340 63.98 52.60 102.00
CA GLN A 340 64.65 51.76 103.01
C GLN A 340 66.05 52.30 103.31
N GLY A 341 66.84 52.67 102.30
CA GLY A 341 68.12 53.35 102.49
C GLY A 341 67.99 54.64 103.33
N TYR A 342 67.00 55.50 103.04
CA TYR A 342 66.73 56.70 103.84
C TYR A 342 66.25 56.41 105.26
N LYS A 343 65.59 55.26 105.52
CA LYS A 343 65.29 54.83 106.91
C LYS A 343 66.55 54.42 107.64
N ASP A 344 67.41 53.65 106.98
CA ASP A 344 68.67 53.19 107.55
C ASP A 344 69.59 54.40 107.86
N GLU A 345 69.66 55.39 106.95
CA GLU A 345 70.30 56.70 107.19
C GLU A 345 69.65 57.47 108.35
N LEU A 346 68.32 57.46 108.48
CA LEU A 346 67.62 58.08 109.61
C LEU A 346 67.89 57.37 110.94
N GLU A 347 68.12 56.06 110.94
CA GLU A 347 68.54 55.33 112.13
C GLU A 347 69.99 55.64 112.51
N VAL A 348 70.90 55.76 111.52
CA VAL A 348 72.26 56.26 111.74
C VAL A 348 72.23 57.68 112.32
N LEU A 349 71.48 58.61 111.73
CA LEU A 349 71.33 59.98 112.23
C LEU A 349 70.66 60.04 113.60
N LYS A 350 69.71 59.15 113.93
CA LYS A 350 69.16 59.04 115.29
C LYS A 350 70.21 58.55 116.29
N ASN A 351 71.05 57.60 115.90
CA ASN A 351 72.13 57.09 116.75
C ASN A 351 73.22 58.16 116.97
N GLU A 352 73.57 58.93 115.93
CA GLU A 352 74.45 60.11 116.04
C GLU A 352 73.82 61.23 116.88
N LEU A 353 72.52 61.48 116.76
CA LEU A 353 71.80 62.44 117.59
C LEU A 353 71.74 61.99 119.06
N ALA A 354 71.55 60.69 119.32
CA ALA A 354 71.59 60.13 120.67
C ALA A 354 73.00 60.20 121.29
N ALA A 355 74.04 59.92 120.50
CA ALA A 355 75.44 60.03 120.91
C ALA A 355 75.84 61.50 121.17
N SER A 356 75.43 62.44 120.31
CA SER A 356 75.69 63.87 120.48
C SER A 356 74.86 64.49 121.61
N ALA A 357 73.62 64.04 121.84
CA ALA A 357 72.84 64.43 123.01
C ALA A 357 73.48 63.92 124.32
N SER A 358 74.04 62.71 124.32
CA SER A 358 74.80 62.16 125.45
C SER A 358 76.11 62.90 125.68
N SER A 359 76.81 63.28 124.60
CA SER A 359 77.98 64.17 124.64
C SER A 359 77.63 65.55 125.20
N LEU A 360 76.48 66.12 124.80
CA LEU A 360 76.02 67.43 125.28
C LEU A 360 75.54 67.39 126.73
N LEU A 361 74.94 66.28 127.18
CA LEU A 361 74.64 66.04 128.60
C LEU A 361 75.93 65.94 129.42
N ARG A 362 76.92 65.19 128.94
CA ARG A 362 78.26 65.14 129.57
C ARG A 362 78.91 66.53 129.62
N LYS A 363 78.85 67.31 128.53
CA LYS A 363 79.33 68.71 128.48
C LYS A 363 78.58 69.64 129.44
N ARG A 364 77.27 69.44 129.66
CA ARG A 364 76.51 70.16 130.68
C ARG A 364 76.94 69.76 132.10
N GLN A 365 77.22 68.49 132.34
CA GLN A 365 77.76 68.02 133.63
C GLN A 365 79.18 68.60 133.90
N GLU A 366 80.03 68.65 132.86
CA GLU A 366 81.35 69.31 132.87
C GLU A 366 81.19 70.84 133.13
N ASN A 367 80.22 71.52 132.50
CA ASN A 367 79.95 72.93 132.79
C ASN A 367 79.42 73.19 134.22
N ILE A 368 78.58 72.30 134.77
CA ILE A 368 78.10 72.43 136.16
C ILE A 368 79.24 72.22 137.17
N SER A 369 80.25 71.41 136.85
CA SER A 369 81.46 71.31 137.67
C SER A 369 82.34 72.56 137.53
N HIS A 370 82.52 73.10 136.32
CA HIS A 370 83.24 74.36 136.13
C HIS A 370 82.52 75.58 136.74
N GLU A 371 81.18 75.62 136.74
CA GLU A 371 80.43 76.66 137.48
C GLU A 371 80.68 76.58 138.98
N LYS A 372 80.79 75.37 139.56
CA LYS A 372 81.19 75.21 140.97
C LYS A 372 82.63 75.67 141.22
N GLU A 373 83.58 75.28 140.36
CA GLU A 373 84.98 75.76 140.46
C GLU A 373 85.08 77.29 140.37
N VAL A 374 84.28 77.92 139.52
CA VAL A 374 84.19 79.40 139.39
C VAL A 374 83.48 80.03 140.61
N GLN A 375 82.52 79.34 141.22
CA GLN A 375 81.89 79.77 142.48
C GLN A 375 82.90 79.76 143.62
N ASP A 376 83.67 78.68 143.77
CA ASP A 376 84.69 78.51 144.81
C ASP A 376 85.85 79.51 144.63
N GLN A 377 86.24 79.81 143.39
CA GLN A 377 87.22 80.87 143.10
C GLN A 377 86.70 82.30 143.35
N LYS A 378 85.38 82.55 143.24
CA LYS A 378 84.79 83.85 143.62
C LYS A 378 84.82 84.08 145.12
N VAL A 379 84.52 83.06 145.92
CA VAL A 379 84.63 83.14 147.40
C VAL A 379 86.05 83.49 147.83
N TYR A 380 87.07 82.86 147.21
CA TYR A 380 88.48 83.18 147.48
C TYR A 380 88.89 84.61 147.06
N LEU A 381 88.27 85.17 146.01
CA LEU A 381 88.52 86.53 145.53
C LEU A 381 87.80 87.62 146.36
N GLU A 382 86.63 87.31 146.92
CA GLU A 382 85.93 88.16 147.89
C GLU A 382 86.69 88.21 149.22
N GLU A 383 87.15 87.06 149.73
CA GLU A 383 88.06 86.99 150.88
C GLU A 383 89.34 87.82 150.71
N CYS A 384 89.92 87.88 149.51
CA CYS A 384 91.11 88.68 149.24
C CYS A 384 90.81 90.18 149.07
N ARG A 385 89.57 90.56 148.72
CA ARG A 385 89.15 91.96 148.58
C ARG A 385 88.72 92.58 149.90
N GLU A 386 88.05 91.85 150.79
CA GLU A 386 87.80 92.32 152.16
C GLU A 386 89.12 92.62 152.90
N LYS A 387 90.12 91.74 152.76
CA LYS A 387 91.47 91.91 153.33
C LYS A 387 92.19 93.18 152.83
N TYR A 388 91.89 93.67 151.63
CA TYR A 388 92.49 94.91 151.08
C TYR A 388 91.67 96.18 151.36
N GLN A 389 90.34 96.08 151.46
CA GLN A 389 89.50 97.22 151.89
C GLN A 389 89.77 97.62 153.35
N ALA A 390 90.18 96.69 154.19
CA ALA A 390 90.52 96.96 155.59
C ALA A 390 91.86 97.70 155.80
N MET A 391 92.87 97.52 154.94
CA MET A 391 94.27 97.91 155.24
C MET A 391 94.73 99.26 154.64
N LYS A 392 93.87 99.98 153.88
CA LYS A 392 94.27 101.23 153.18
C LYS A 392 93.54 102.51 153.58
N LYS A 393 92.49 102.46 154.41
CA LYS A 393 91.82 103.68 154.94
C LYS A 393 91.95 103.90 156.45
N ARG A 394 92.74 103.07 157.12
CA ARG A 394 93.35 103.34 158.42
C ARG A 394 94.66 102.54 158.51
N VAL A 395 95.71 103.19 158.01
CA VAL A 395 97.05 103.34 158.66
C VAL A 395 97.44 104.84 158.63
N GLU A 396 96.85 105.63 157.72
CA GLU A 396 97.04 107.09 157.61
C GLU A 396 95.66 107.80 157.52
N THR A 397 94.79 107.71 158.52
CA THR A 397 94.93 108.44 159.80
C THR A 397 94.73 107.52 161.02
N GLU A 398 95.69 106.64 161.30
CA GLU A 398 95.67 105.82 162.52
C GLU A 398 96.43 106.40 163.71
N VAL A 399 95.79 106.33 164.89
CA VAL A 399 96.44 106.04 166.19
C VAL A 399 95.46 105.28 167.13
N LYS A 400 94.94 104.12 166.70
CA LYS A 400 93.95 103.23 167.39
C LYS A 400 92.46 103.69 167.48
N LYS A 401 91.56 102.78 167.03
CA LYS A 401 90.34 102.20 167.68
C LYS A 401 89.57 103.05 168.74
N THR A 402 88.23 103.16 168.82
CA THR A 402 87.03 102.45 168.26
C THR A 402 85.75 103.26 168.65
N ALA A 403 84.53 102.87 168.19
CA ALA A 403 83.20 103.51 168.52
C ALA A 403 82.99 104.95 167.96
N ASP A 404 81.85 105.65 167.94
CA ASP A 404 80.38 105.40 167.73
C ASP A 404 79.72 106.82 167.54
N GLY A 405 78.43 107.08 167.24
CA GLY A 405 77.22 106.28 166.94
C GLY A 405 75.96 107.19 166.78
N GLU A 406 74.93 106.71 166.05
CA GLU A 406 73.52 107.18 165.89
C GLU A 406 73.09 108.69 165.88
N THR A 407 72.22 109.02 164.89
CA THR A 407 71.30 110.19 164.76
C THR A 407 71.83 111.58 164.33
N ILE A 408 70.89 112.44 163.86
CA ILE A 408 71.04 113.83 163.32
C ILE A 408 71.64 113.86 161.89
N ALA A 409 70.95 114.18 160.80
CA ALA A 409 69.62 114.77 160.51
C ALA A 409 69.38 116.21 160.99
N LYS A 410 69.16 117.11 160.01
CA LYS A 410 68.68 118.51 160.13
C LYS A 410 69.70 119.60 160.51
N GLU A 411 70.64 119.83 159.60
CA GLU A 411 71.09 121.15 159.14
C GLU A 411 71.64 120.92 157.72
N ALA A 412 70.89 121.03 156.63
CA ALA A 412 69.77 121.91 156.33
C ALA A 412 70.17 123.40 156.41
N GLU A 413 70.21 124.07 155.26
CA GLU A 413 69.19 125.09 154.88
C GLU A 413 69.61 126.00 153.70
N LEU A 414 70.82 125.88 153.13
CA LEU A 414 71.34 126.89 152.18
C LEU A 414 71.58 126.53 150.69
N ALA A 415 71.12 125.37 150.18
CA ALA A 415 71.23 125.08 148.72
C ALA A 415 69.97 124.47 148.05
N ILE A 416 68.86 124.32 148.79
CA ILE A 416 67.60 123.75 148.29
C ILE A 416 66.86 124.66 147.28
N THR A 417 67.29 125.92 147.12
CA THR A 417 66.72 126.91 146.19
C THR A 417 66.80 126.54 144.70
N THR A 418 67.64 125.57 144.30
CA THR A 418 67.84 125.18 142.89
C THR A 418 67.03 123.93 142.48
N ARG A 419 66.74 123.00 143.41
CA ARG A 419 66.21 121.67 143.06
C ARG A 419 64.67 121.56 143.04
N GLU A 420 63.95 122.51 143.64
CA GLU A 420 62.48 122.43 143.75
C GLU A 420 61.71 122.75 142.45
N LYS A 421 62.33 123.40 141.46
CA LYS A 421 61.64 123.81 140.22
C LYS A 421 61.51 122.68 139.18
N GLU A 422 62.39 121.69 139.20
CA GLU A 422 62.43 120.65 138.16
C GLU A 422 61.49 119.47 138.47
N VAL A 423 61.32 119.11 139.75
CA VAL A 423 60.50 117.94 140.15
C VAL A 423 59.00 118.13 139.86
N LYS A 424 58.47 119.36 140.01
CA LYS A 424 57.03 119.66 139.82
C LYS A 424 56.53 119.56 138.37
N GLN A 425 57.41 119.39 137.37
CA GLN A 425 56.98 119.14 135.99
C GLN A 425 56.81 117.63 135.70
N GLY A 426 57.64 116.76 136.30
CA GLY A 426 57.59 115.31 136.05
C GLY A 426 56.31 114.64 136.56
N GLU A 427 55.85 115.03 137.75
CA GLU A 427 54.67 114.40 138.39
C GLU A 427 53.37 114.57 137.60
N LYS A 428 53.25 115.62 136.77
CA LYS A 428 52.05 115.88 135.96
C LYS A 428 51.94 115.02 134.69
N MET A 429 53.04 114.46 134.18
CA MET A 429 53.00 113.55 133.02
C MET A 429 52.59 112.12 133.41
N VAL A 430 52.91 111.69 134.62
CA VAL A 430 52.62 110.32 135.09
C VAL A 430 51.12 110.11 135.36
N THR A 431 50.36 111.15 135.68
CA THR A 431 48.91 111.07 135.89
C THR A 431 48.12 110.94 134.59
N SER A 432 48.47 111.67 133.52
CA SER A 432 47.71 111.63 132.25
C SER A 432 47.81 110.29 131.52
N LEU A 433 48.96 109.61 131.61
CA LEU A 433 49.16 108.29 131.00
C LEU A 433 48.31 107.18 131.66
N LYS A 434 47.97 107.31 132.95
CA LYS A 434 47.09 106.33 133.63
C LYS A 434 45.63 106.43 133.16
N GLU A 435 45.12 107.64 132.86
CA GLU A 435 43.76 107.80 132.33
C GLU A 435 43.58 107.23 130.91
N GLN A 436 44.59 107.36 130.05
CA GLN A 436 44.54 106.79 128.70
C GLN A 436 44.45 105.25 128.73
N MET A 437 45.22 104.61 129.61
CA MET A 437 45.24 103.15 129.81
C MET A 437 43.86 102.59 130.24
N PHE A 438 43.16 103.31 131.11
CA PHE A 438 41.82 102.92 131.57
C PHE A 438 40.77 103.00 130.44
N ARG A 439 40.76 104.08 129.65
CA ARG A 439 39.84 104.23 128.51
C ARG A 439 40.05 103.16 127.44
N ALA A 440 41.31 102.82 127.13
CA ALA A 440 41.63 101.76 126.17
C ALA A 440 41.12 100.38 126.65
N SER A 441 41.25 100.09 127.95
CA SER A 441 40.76 98.83 128.54
C SER A 441 39.23 98.73 128.51
N GLN A 442 38.53 99.86 128.68
CA GLN A 442 37.06 99.91 128.64
C GLN A 442 36.52 99.71 127.21
N ALA A 443 37.20 100.25 126.19
CA ALA A 443 36.87 100.02 124.78
C ALA A 443 37.08 98.54 124.37
N LEU A 444 38.15 97.89 124.85
CA LEU A 444 38.42 96.47 124.58
C LEU A 444 37.30 95.55 125.11
N PHE A 445 36.70 95.89 126.26
CA PHE A 445 35.59 95.13 126.82
C PHE A 445 34.31 95.24 125.97
N ALA A 446 33.99 96.42 125.46
CA ALA A 446 32.85 96.63 124.58
C ALA A 446 32.95 95.80 123.28
N MET A 447 34.11 95.80 122.62
CA MET A 447 34.33 95.02 121.40
C MET A 447 34.16 93.50 121.63
N ARG A 448 34.57 92.97 122.78
CA ARG A 448 34.35 91.56 123.14
C ARG A 448 32.89 91.21 123.39
N GLN A 449 32.10 92.16 123.89
CA GLN A 449 30.66 91.99 124.07
C GLN A 449 29.94 91.92 122.71
N GLU A 450 30.35 92.73 121.74
CA GLU A 450 29.85 92.68 120.36
C GLU A 450 30.26 91.39 119.63
N GLU A 451 31.51 90.94 119.78
CA GLU A 451 32.01 89.66 119.25
C GLU A 451 31.17 88.47 119.76
N ALA A 452 30.86 88.43 121.06
CA ALA A 452 30.02 87.38 121.64
C ALA A 452 28.58 87.39 121.10
N ASN A 453 28.01 88.58 120.88
CA ASN A 453 26.67 88.72 120.28
C ASN A 453 26.65 88.21 118.83
N LEU A 454 27.65 88.59 118.02
CA LEU A 454 27.76 88.14 116.62
C LEU A 454 27.95 86.62 116.51
N ILE A 455 28.73 86.00 117.41
CA ILE A 455 28.86 84.53 117.46
C ILE A 455 27.50 83.88 117.78
N SER A 456 26.72 84.46 118.68
CA SER A 456 25.37 83.98 118.99
C SER A 456 24.44 84.08 117.77
N GLU A 457 24.44 85.21 117.06
CA GLU A 457 23.65 85.39 115.84
C GLU A 457 24.04 84.39 114.73
N ILE A 458 25.34 84.21 114.48
CA ILE A 458 25.86 83.23 113.51
C ILE A 458 25.39 81.82 113.86
N SER A 459 25.42 81.43 115.14
CA SER A 459 24.94 80.12 115.58
C SER A 459 23.43 79.93 115.36
N GLY A 460 22.64 80.99 115.58
CA GLY A 460 21.20 81.02 115.30
C GLY A 460 20.89 80.90 113.79
N SER A 461 21.61 81.65 112.95
CA SER A 461 21.48 81.56 111.49
C SER A 461 21.91 80.20 110.95
N GLN A 462 22.96 79.57 111.50
CA GLN A 462 23.37 78.21 111.13
C GLN A 462 22.32 77.17 111.53
N ALA A 463 21.69 77.30 112.70
CA ALA A 463 20.59 76.41 113.11
C ALA A 463 19.36 76.58 112.20
N ALA A 464 19.00 77.82 111.84
CA ALA A 464 17.93 78.10 110.88
C ALA A 464 18.23 77.53 109.48
N SER A 465 19.48 77.68 109.00
CA SER A 465 19.93 77.13 107.72
C SER A 465 19.87 75.60 107.69
N LYS A 466 20.29 74.92 108.77
CA LYS A 466 20.13 73.45 108.91
C LYS A 466 18.66 73.02 108.89
N ASN A 467 17.78 73.73 109.60
CA ASN A 467 16.33 73.43 109.58
C ASN A 467 15.68 73.68 108.22
N LEU A 468 16.15 74.66 107.45
CA LEU A 468 15.70 74.87 106.07
C LEU A 468 16.26 73.80 105.14
N SER A 469 17.50 73.37 105.31
CA SER A 469 18.11 72.28 104.54
C SER A 469 17.42 70.93 104.77
N THR A 470 17.02 70.60 106.01
CA THR A 470 16.23 69.40 106.28
C THR A 470 14.82 69.48 105.70
N LYS A 471 14.20 70.67 105.68
CA LYS A 471 12.92 70.89 104.97
C LYS A 471 13.06 70.78 103.45
N LEU A 472 14.17 71.28 102.88
CA LEU A 472 14.47 71.12 101.46
C LEU A 472 14.59 69.63 101.13
N SER A 473 15.40 68.89 101.88
CA SER A 473 15.57 67.44 101.71
C SER A 473 14.26 66.65 101.90
N SER A 474 13.35 67.06 102.79
CA SER A 474 12.02 66.43 102.87
C SER A 474 11.14 66.74 101.67
N PHE A 475 11.18 67.98 101.13
CA PHE A 475 10.45 68.32 99.91
C PHE A 475 11.07 67.69 98.65
N ASP A 476 12.38 67.51 98.59
CA ASP A 476 13.06 66.77 97.51
C ASP A 476 12.65 65.29 97.56
N ALA A 477 12.56 64.70 98.75
CA ALA A 477 12.07 63.33 98.94
C ALA A 477 10.57 63.19 98.58
N GLU A 478 9.73 64.17 98.94
CA GLU A 478 8.33 64.22 98.51
C GLU A 478 8.19 64.45 97.00
N SER A 479 9.06 65.26 96.39
CA SER A 479 9.09 65.51 94.95
C SER A 479 9.52 64.26 94.17
N MET A 480 10.56 63.56 94.62
CA MET A 480 10.95 62.25 94.08
C MET A 480 9.82 61.24 94.20
N ARG A 481 9.15 61.16 95.36
CA ARG A 481 8.00 60.26 95.56
C ARG A 481 6.79 60.66 94.69
N GLN A 482 6.58 61.95 94.43
CA GLN A 482 5.56 62.42 93.49
C GLN A 482 5.96 62.08 92.05
N GLN A 483 7.23 62.18 91.66
CA GLN A 483 7.72 61.72 90.36
C GLN A 483 7.58 60.20 90.21
N GLU A 484 7.87 59.40 91.24
CA GLU A 484 7.60 57.96 91.24
C GLU A 484 6.11 57.65 91.12
N LEU A 485 5.23 58.38 91.81
CA LEU A 485 3.78 58.20 91.71
C LEU A 485 3.24 58.64 90.34
N ILE A 486 3.76 59.73 89.77
CA ILE A 486 3.44 60.18 88.41
C ILE A 486 3.94 59.15 87.41
N TYR A 487 5.18 58.68 87.50
CA TYR A 487 5.73 57.66 86.59
C TYR A 487 4.95 56.33 86.69
N ASN A 488 4.56 55.90 87.89
CA ASN A 488 3.71 54.73 88.07
C ASN A 488 2.29 54.94 87.51
N ALA A 489 1.71 56.14 87.67
CA ALA A 489 0.41 56.49 87.10
C ALA A 489 0.47 56.58 85.57
N GLU A 490 1.49 57.22 85.00
CA GLU A 490 1.78 57.27 83.56
C GLU A 490 2.03 55.88 82.99
N PHE A 491 2.76 55.01 83.69
CA PHE A 491 2.96 53.62 83.29
C PHE A 491 1.66 52.81 83.33
N GLN A 492 0.81 53.01 84.33
CA GLN A 492 -0.53 52.40 84.38
C GLN A 492 -1.46 52.96 83.30
N ILE A 493 -1.43 54.27 83.04
CA ILE A 493 -2.16 54.93 81.97
C ILE A 493 -1.70 54.37 80.62
N GLN A 494 -0.40 54.33 80.33
CA GLN A 494 0.12 53.71 79.10
C GLN A 494 -0.25 52.22 78.97
N GLN A 495 -0.29 51.45 80.07
CA GLN A 495 -0.79 50.08 80.03
C GLN A 495 -2.30 50.01 79.73
N MET A 496 -3.09 50.92 80.29
CA MET A 496 -4.53 50.99 80.04
C MET A 496 -4.83 51.51 78.64
N GLU A 497 -4.11 52.51 78.15
CA GLU A 497 -4.13 52.98 76.76
C GLU A 497 -3.75 51.86 75.80
N ARG A 498 -2.69 51.07 76.05
CA ARG A 498 -2.36 49.89 75.24
C ARG A 498 -3.45 48.80 75.29
N LYS A 499 -4.14 48.63 76.41
CA LYS A 499 -5.29 47.71 76.53
C LYS A 499 -6.53 48.24 75.81
N VAL A 500 -6.79 49.54 75.87
CA VAL A 500 -7.90 50.22 75.20
C VAL A 500 -7.67 50.28 73.69
N ALA A 501 -6.46 50.61 73.22
CA ALA A 501 -6.04 50.51 71.83
C ALA A 501 -6.26 49.09 71.28
N ARG A 502 -5.77 48.05 71.99
CA ARG A 502 -6.05 46.65 71.66
C ARG A 502 -7.55 46.30 71.65
N GLY A 503 -8.34 46.88 72.55
CA GLY A 503 -9.80 46.72 72.61
C GLY A 503 -10.57 47.45 71.50
N LEU A 504 -10.04 48.58 71.02
CA LEU A 504 -10.55 49.37 69.90
C LEU A 504 -10.10 48.84 68.53
N GLY A 505 -9.21 47.83 68.50
CA GLY A 505 -8.72 47.18 67.28
C GLY A 505 -7.35 47.66 66.79
N GLU A 506 -6.72 48.61 67.48
CA GLU A 506 -5.34 49.02 67.23
C GLU A 506 -4.37 47.97 67.79
N ARG A 507 -3.85 47.15 66.87
CA ARG A 507 -2.75 46.23 67.10
C ARG A 507 -1.42 46.91 66.79
N SER A 508 -0.34 46.44 67.40
CA SER A 508 1.01 46.90 67.06
C SER A 508 1.26 46.70 65.56
N ASP A 509 2.00 47.59 64.89
CA ASP A 509 2.24 47.48 63.45
C ASP A 509 2.88 46.14 63.04
N GLU A 510 3.64 45.52 63.93
CA GLU A 510 4.20 44.18 63.72
C GLU A 510 3.11 43.09 63.80
N GLU A 511 2.27 43.10 64.84
CA GLU A 511 1.10 42.20 64.93
C GLU A 511 0.17 42.42 63.72
N LYS A 512 -0.01 43.67 63.28
CA LYS A 512 -0.84 44.07 62.14
C LYS A 512 -0.24 43.60 60.82
N ARG A 513 1.08 43.68 60.60
CA ARG A 513 1.77 43.09 59.45
C ARG A 513 1.64 41.57 59.44
N GLN A 514 1.90 40.90 60.55
CA GLN A 514 1.78 39.44 60.64
C GLN A 514 0.35 38.96 60.37
N LEU A 515 -0.66 39.69 60.87
CA LEU A 515 -2.06 39.38 60.61
C LEU A 515 -2.49 39.72 59.19
N MET A 516 -2.01 40.82 58.60
CA MET A 516 -2.25 41.15 57.19
C MET A 516 -1.58 40.14 56.24
N ALA A 517 -0.35 39.71 56.53
CA ALA A 517 0.32 38.64 55.80
C ALA A 517 -0.47 37.33 55.90
N LYS A 518 -0.95 36.97 57.11
CA LYS A 518 -1.76 35.78 57.33
C LYS A 518 -3.15 35.87 56.70
N ILE A 519 -3.74 37.06 56.60
CA ILE A 519 -4.97 37.32 55.83
C ILE A 519 -4.67 37.11 54.34
N ALA A 520 -3.62 37.72 53.79
CA ALA A 520 -3.23 37.56 52.38
C ALA A 520 -2.92 36.10 52.00
N ASP A 521 -2.26 35.34 52.89
CA ASP A 521 -2.02 33.91 52.69
C ASP A 521 -3.32 33.09 52.75
N LEU A 522 -4.22 33.41 53.69
CA LEU A 522 -5.55 32.78 53.76
C LEU A 522 -6.43 33.15 52.57
N GLU A 523 -6.32 34.36 52.02
CA GLU A 523 -7.00 34.83 50.81
C GLU A 523 -6.46 34.11 49.56
N LYS A 524 -5.14 33.94 49.43
CA LYS A 524 -4.53 33.10 48.39
C LYS A 524 -5.03 31.65 48.47
N VAL A 525 -5.04 31.07 49.67
CA VAL A 525 -5.57 29.71 49.88
C VAL A 525 -7.07 29.65 49.58
N LEU A 526 -7.86 30.66 49.95
CA LEU A 526 -9.29 30.74 49.66
C LEU A 526 -9.55 30.84 48.15
N LEU A 527 -8.82 31.70 47.43
CA LEU A 527 -8.88 31.83 45.97
C LEU A 527 -8.55 30.49 45.29
N ALA A 528 -7.41 29.87 45.63
CA ALA A 528 -7.03 28.57 45.09
C ALA A 528 -8.09 27.47 45.36
N ARG A 529 -8.75 27.49 46.53
CA ARG A 529 -9.86 26.58 46.85
C ARG A 529 -11.14 26.92 46.09
N VAL A 530 -11.44 28.20 45.89
CA VAL A 530 -12.58 28.68 45.09
C VAL A 530 -12.40 28.30 43.62
N ASP A 531 -11.20 28.43 43.06
CA ASP A 531 -10.92 28.09 41.66
C ASP A 531 -10.86 26.58 41.44
N LYS A 532 -10.29 25.81 42.39
CA LYS A 532 -10.43 24.35 42.38
C LYS A 532 -11.90 23.91 42.46
N ARG A 533 -12.74 24.59 43.24
CA ARG A 533 -14.20 24.36 43.28
C ARG A 533 -14.87 24.74 41.96
N LYS A 534 -14.51 25.86 41.32
CA LYS A 534 -15.02 26.24 39.98
C LYS A 534 -14.68 25.17 38.94
N MET A 535 -13.43 24.71 38.90
CA MET A 535 -12.96 23.66 37.99
C MET A 535 -13.74 22.35 38.19
N LEU A 536 -13.86 21.87 39.43
CA LEU A 536 -14.67 20.68 39.76
C LEU A 536 -16.15 20.87 39.37
N THR A 537 -16.72 22.06 39.59
CA THR A 537 -18.11 22.36 39.20
C THR A 537 -18.29 22.36 37.67
N GLN A 538 -17.30 22.85 36.92
CA GLN A 538 -17.29 22.78 35.45
C GLN A 538 -17.12 21.33 34.96
N GLN A 539 -16.25 20.52 35.59
CA GLN A 539 -16.10 19.10 35.28
C GLN A 539 -17.41 18.34 35.53
N CYS A 540 -18.07 18.53 36.68
CA CYS A 540 -19.38 17.93 36.96
C CYS A 540 -20.46 18.35 35.94
N ARG A 541 -20.41 19.60 35.44
CA ARG A 541 -21.32 20.05 34.37
C ARG A 541 -21.01 19.37 33.02
N LYS A 542 -19.73 19.23 32.65
CA LYS A 542 -19.32 18.47 31.44
C LYS A 542 -19.78 17.02 31.54
N LEU A 543 -19.47 16.34 32.65
CA LEU A 543 -19.85 14.94 32.89
C LEU A 543 -21.37 14.73 32.87
N ASN A 544 -22.16 15.65 33.43
CA ASN A 544 -23.62 15.58 33.40
C ASN A 544 -24.19 15.81 31.98
N ASN A 545 -23.56 16.66 31.17
CA ASN A 545 -23.94 16.84 29.76
C ASN A 545 -23.58 15.61 28.92
N GLU A 546 -22.40 15.03 29.13
CA GLU A 546 -21.97 13.77 28.50
C GLU A 546 -22.90 12.62 28.89
N TYR A 547 -23.24 12.49 30.18
CA TYR A 547 -24.21 11.51 30.68
C TYR A 547 -25.59 11.66 30.02
N ARG A 548 -26.10 12.89 29.88
CA ARG A 548 -27.36 13.16 29.16
C ARG A 548 -27.28 12.82 27.68
N MET A 549 -26.13 13.06 27.02
CA MET A 549 -25.91 12.64 25.64
C MET A 549 -25.91 11.11 25.51
N HIS A 550 -25.27 10.40 26.45
CA HIS A 550 -25.28 8.94 26.47
C HIS A 550 -26.66 8.35 26.75
N ILE A 551 -27.49 8.99 27.58
CA ILE A 551 -28.91 8.63 27.75
C ILE A 551 -29.65 8.75 26.42
N ARG A 552 -29.54 9.88 25.71
CA ARG A 552 -30.21 10.05 24.41
C ARG A 552 -29.78 9.01 23.38
N LYS A 553 -28.46 8.75 23.28
CA LYS A 553 -27.95 7.68 22.39
C LYS A 553 -28.48 6.29 22.76
N LYS A 554 -28.71 6.02 24.05
CA LYS A 554 -29.35 4.78 24.52
C LYS A 554 -30.82 4.73 24.12
N GLU A 555 -31.57 5.82 24.30
CA GLU A 555 -32.98 5.94 23.89
C GLU A 555 -33.15 5.79 22.37
N GLU A 556 -32.26 6.42 21.58
CA GLU A 556 -32.18 6.28 20.11
C GLU A 556 -31.88 4.82 19.71
N SER A 557 -30.92 4.16 20.36
CA SER A 557 -30.59 2.75 20.11
C SER A 557 -31.72 1.79 20.52
N GLU A 558 -32.45 2.08 21.60
CA GLU A 558 -33.60 1.28 22.05
C GLU A 558 -34.82 1.47 21.12
N ALA A 559 -34.98 2.65 20.52
CA ALA A 559 -35.98 2.89 19.49
C ALA A 559 -35.65 2.11 18.20
N ALA A 560 -34.39 2.20 17.73
CA ALA A 560 -33.92 1.45 16.56
C ALA A 560 -33.99 -0.08 16.77
N GLN A 561 -33.69 -0.57 17.99
CA GLN A 561 -33.87 -1.98 18.32
C GLN A 561 -35.33 -2.42 18.16
N LYS A 562 -36.30 -1.66 18.69
CA LYS A 562 -37.74 -1.96 18.56
C LYS A 562 -38.22 -1.90 17.12
N GLU A 563 -37.69 -0.97 16.32
CA GLU A 563 -38.00 -0.89 14.89
C GLU A 563 -37.50 -2.14 14.15
N LEU A 564 -36.27 -2.60 14.45
CA LEU A 564 -35.74 -3.86 13.92
C LEU A 564 -36.50 -5.10 14.42
N GLU A 565 -36.91 -5.16 15.69
CA GLU A 565 -37.75 -6.24 16.22
C GLU A 565 -39.11 -6.30 15.49
N ASN A 566 -39.75 -5.15 15.23
CA ASN A 566 -40.96 -5.08 14.42
C ASN A 566 -40.70 -5.53 12.96
N LYS A 567 -39.56 -5.14 12.38
CA LYS A 567 -39.17 -5.52 11.01
C LYS A 567 -38.94 -7.03 10.88
N ILE A 568 -38.33 -7.65 11.90
CA ILE A 568 -38.15 -9.10 11.99
C ILE A 568 -39.52 -9.79 12.08
N ALA A 569 -40.42 -9.31 12.95
CA ALA A 569 -41.77 -9.88 13.07
C ALA A 569 -42.61 -9.75 11.78
N GLU A 570 -42.45 -8.66 11.03
CA GLU A 570 -43.05 -8.46 9.70
C GLU A 570 -42.53 -9.53 8.72
N VAL A 571 -41.21 -9.69 8.60
CA VAL A 571 -40.58 -10.68 7.71
C VAL A 571 -40.86 -12.13 8.13
N GLU A 572 -40.95 -12.43 9.43
CA GLU A 572 -41.38 -13.75 9.94
C GLU A 572 -42.82 -14.08 9.52
N LEU A 573 -43.71 -13.08 9.53
CA LEU A 573 -45.11 -13.25 9.12
C LEU A 573 -45.23 -13.39 7.59
N GLU A 574 -44.46 -12.64 6.81
CA GLU A 574 -44.33 -12.82 5.36
C GLU A 574 -43.82 -14.23 5.03
N ASN A 575 -42.74 -14.68 5.66
CA ASN A 575 -42.20 -16.03 5.48
C ASN A 575 -43.24 -17.11 5.81
N SER A 576 -43.97 -16.98 6.93
CA SER A 576 -45.04 -17.91 7.29
C SER A 576 -46.18 -17.93 6.27
N SER A 577 -46.50 -16.78 5.65
CA SER A 577 -47.51 -16.69 4.58
C SER A 577 -47.01 -17.38 3.30
N CYS A 578 -45.77 -17.11 2.89
CA CYS A 578 -45.13 -17.76 1.74
C CYS A 578 -45.01 -19.28 1.93
N GLU A 579 -44.66 -19.76 3.11
CA GLU A 579 -44.66 -21.19 3.44
C GLU A 579 -46.05 -21.83 3.28
N GLN A 580 -47.10 -21.12 3.71
CA GLN A 580 -48.47 -21.63 3.62
C GLN A 580 -48.96 -21.65 2.16
N GLN A 581 -48.64 -20.62 1.37
CA GLN A 581 -48.89 -20.59 -0.07
C GLN A 581 -48.12 -21.69 -0.81
N LEU A 582 -46.86 -21.92 -0.45
CA LEU A 582 -46.05 -23.01 -1.01
C LEU A 582 -46.65 -24.38 -0.71
N LYS A 583 -47.13 -24.61 0.52
CA LYS A 583 -47.83 -25.85 0.89
C LYS A 583 -49.11 -26.04 0.07
N SER A 584 -49.89 -24.98 -0.18
CA SER A 584 -51.05 -25.04 -1.08
C SER A 584 -50.65 -25.41 -2.51
N MET A 585 -49.66 -24.71 -3.09
CA MET A 585 -49.18 -24.98 -4.45
C MET A 585 -48.62 -26.40 -4.63
N VAL A 586 -48.03 -26.98 -3.59
CA VAL A 586 -47.60 -28.39 -3.58
C VAL A 586 -48.80 -29.33 -3.60
N GLN A 587 -49.85 -29.06 -2.83
CA GLN A 587 -51.11 -29.83 -2.87
C GLN A 587 -51.79 -29.73 -4.24
N ASP A 588 -51.93 -28.52 -4.79
CA ASP A 588 -52.53 -28.28 -6.12
C ASP A 588 -51.76 -29.04 -7.22
N LYS A 589 -50.43 -29.08 -7.13
CA LYS A 589 -49.56 -29.87 -8.02
C LYS A 589 -49.80 -31.38 -7.85
N GLU A 590 -49.87 -31.88 -6.62
CA GLU A 590 -50.11 -33.30 -6.35
C GLU A 590 -51.50 -33.73 -6.86
N GLU A 591 -52.54 -32.92 -6.65
CA GLU A 591 -53.86 -33.15 -7.23
C GLU A 591 -53.84 -33.15 -8.75
N SER A 592 -53.15 -32.20 -9.38
CA SER A 592 -52.99 -32.13 -10.84
C SER A 592 -52.25 -33.36 -11.40
N MET A 593 -51.22 -33.85 -10.70
CA MET A 593 -50.53 -35.10 -11.07
C MET A 593 -51.46 -36.31 -10.99
N VAL A 594 -52.29 -36.42 -9.94
CA VAL A 594 -53.29 -37.48 -9.82
C VAL A 594 -54.34 -37.39 -10.94
N GLN A 595 -54.84 -36.19 -11.26
CA GLN A 595 -55.76 -35.97 -12.37
C GLN A 595 -55.16 -36.37 -13.72
N HIS A 596 -53.89 -36.02 -13.97
CA HIS A 596 -53.15 -36.43 -15.16
C HIS A 596 -53.05 -37.96 -15.26
N ASP A 597 -52.71 -38.65 -14.17
CA ASP A 597 -52.61 -40.11 -14.19
C ASP A 597 -53.97 -40.81 -14.35
N VAL A 598 -55.06 -40.23 -13.82
CA VAL A 598 -56.44 -40.66 -14.11
C VAL A 598 -56.76 -40.50 -15.59
N MET A 599 -56.52 -39.33 -16.20
CA MET A 599 -56.71 -39.14 -17.65
C MET A 599 -55.86 -40.10 -18.48
N ARG A 600 -54.62 -40.38 -18.05
CA ARG A 600 -53.72 -41.31 -18.73
C ARG A 600 -54.23 -42.75 -18.68
N LEU A 601 -54.84 -43.17 -17.57
CA LEU A 601 -55.55 -44.46 -17.47
C LEU A 601 -56.79 -44.48 -18.37
N GLU A 602 -57.51 -43.37 -18.48
CA GLU A 602 -58.72 -43.26 -19.31
C GLU A 602 -58.38 -43.31 -20.81
N VAL A 603 -57.32 -42.61 -21.23
CA VAL A 603 -56.72 -42.70 -22.58
C VAL A 603 -56.27 -44.13 -22.88
N LYS A 604 -55.65 -44.83 -21.91
CA LYS A 604 -55.30 -46.24 -22.08
C LYS A 604 -56.55 -47.10 -22.28
N ARG A 605 -57.59 -46.93 -21.46
CA ARG A 605 -58.86 -47.68 -21.58
C ARG A 605 -59.52 -47.45 -22.95
N LEU A 606 -59.54 -46.21 -23.44
CA LEU A 606 -60.08 -45.87 -24.75
C LEU A 606 -59.24 -46.47 -25.89
N ARG A 607 -57.90 -46.50 -25.75
CA ARG A 607 -57.00 -47.15 -26.71
C ARG A 607 -57.19 -48.67 -26.75
N ASP A 608 -57.30 -49.31 -25.59
CA ASP A 608 -57.54 -50.76 -25.50
C ASP A 608 -58.92 -51.13 -26.07
N ALA A 609 -59.94 -50.29 -25.85
CA ALA A 609 -61.27 -50.46 -26.47
C ALA A 609 -61.25 -50.24 -28.00
N LEU A 610 -60.48 -49.27 -28.50
CA LEU A 610 -60.29 -49.04 -29.93
C LEU A 610 -59.54 -50.20 -30.59
N ASN A 611 -58.49 -50.72 -29.95
CA ASN A 611 -57.77 -51.91 -30.42
C ASN A 611 -58.69 -53.13 -30.48
N GLY A 612 -59.52 -53.37 -29.45
CA GLY A 612 -60.52 -54.43 -29.49
C GLY A 612 -61.53 -54.28 -30.64
N LYS A 613 -61.92 -53.04 -31.00
CA LYS A 613 -62.75 -52.79 -32.18
C LYS A 613 -62.00 -52.98 -33.50
N ALA A 614 -60.71 -52.65 -33.56
CA ALA A 614 -59.87 -52.96 -34.72
C ALA A 614 -59.73 -54.47 -34.92
N ASP A 615 -59.54 -55.24 -33.85
CA ASP A 615 -59.49 -56.70 -33.88
C ASP A 615 -60.83 -57.32 -34.32
N GLU A 616 -61.97 -56.81 -33.83
CA GLU A 616 -63.30 -57.20 -34.32
C GLU A 616 -63.45 -56.97 -35.83
N VAL A 617 -63.07 -55.79 -36.32
CA VAL A 617 -63.14 -55.43 -37.75
C VAL A 617 -62.20 -56.31 -38.58
N PHE A 618 -60.96 -56.52 -38.14
CA PHE A 618 -60.00 -57.39 -38.81
C PHE A 618 -60.50 -58.84 -38.91
N ASN A 619 -61.10 -59.37 -37.84
CA ASN A 619 -61.72 -60.70 -37.85
C ASN A 619 -62.92 -60.78 -38.82
N LEU A 620 -63.74 -59.73 -38.90
CA LEU A 620 -64.85 -59.65 -39.86
C LEU A 620 -64.36 -59.55 -41.31
N GLU A 621 -63.30 -58.78 -41.58
CA GLU A 621 -62.70 -58.70 -42.92
C GLU A 621 -62.04 -60.01 -43.33
N ASN A 622 -61.29 -60.67 -42.45
CA ASN A 622 -60.72 -61.98 -42.69
C ASN A 622 -61.84 -63.01 -42.98
N ARG A 623 -62.94 -62.97 -42.21
CA ARG A 623 -64.11 -63.81 -42.47
C ARG A 623 -64.79 -63.50 -43.80
N ARG A 624 -64.88 -62.23 -44.19
CA ARG A 624 -65.38 -61.78 -45.50
C ARG A 624 -64.51 -62.30 -46.64
N GLN A 625 -63.18 -62.21 -46.51
CA GLN A 625 -62.24 -62.73 -47.51
C GLN A 625 -62.32 -64.25 -47.64
N GLN A 626 -62.38 -64.99 -46.52
CA GLN A 626 -62.59 -66.45 -46.52
C GLN A 626 -63.88 -66.85 -47.27
N LEU A 627 -64.99 -66.16 -46.99
CA LEU A 627 -66.26 -66.39 -47.68
C LEU A 627 -66.18 -66.04 -49.18
N GLN A 628 -65.48 -64.96 -49.53
CA GLN A 628 -65.29 -64.55 -50.92
C GLN A 628 -64.46 -65.57 -51.71
N LEU A 629 -63.34 -66.05 -51.14
CA LEU A 629 -62.52 -67.11 -51.74
C LEU A 629 -63.32 -68.41 -51.91
N SER A 630 -64.05 -68.85 -50.88
CA SER A 630 -64.89 -70.05 -50.93
C SER A 630 -66.01 -69.94 -51.99
N MET A 631 -66.57 -68.74 -52.19
CA MET A 631 -67.54 -68.48 -53.26
C MET A 631 -66.90 -68.52 -54.65
N GLU A 632 -65.67 -68.02 -54.81
CA GLU A 632 -64.93 -68.08 -56.08
C GLU A 632 -64.52 -69.52 -56.43
N GLU A 633 -64.04 -70.30 -55.45
CA GLU A 633 -63.81 -71.75 -55.59
C GLU A 633 -65.09 -72.48 -56.01
N ARG A 634 -66.21 -72.24 -55.31
CA ARG A 634 -67.50 -72.89 -55.61
C ARG A 634 -68.01 -72.55 -57.00
N LYS A 635 -67.78 -71.32 -57.46
CA LYS A 635 -68.09 -70.85 -58.81
C LYS A 635 -67.20 -71.52 -59.86
N GLN A 636 -65.92 -71.75 -59.54
CA GLN A 636 -64.98 -72.48 -60.41
C GLN A 636 -65.31 -73.98 -60.49
N GLU A 637 -65.69 -74.63 -59.38
CA GLU A 637 -66.23 -76.01 -59.35
C GLU A 637 -67.46 -76.15 -60.26
N ILE A 638 -68.42 -75.22 -60.14
CA ILE A 638 -69.62 -75.18 -61.01
C ILE A 638 -69.23 -74.95 -62.48
N GLY A 639 -68.21 -74.13 -62.74
CA GLY A 639 -67.61 -73.93 -64.06
C GLY A 639 -67.10 -75.24 -64.67
N VAL A 640 -66.24 -75.95 -63.93
CA VAL A 640 -65.70 -77.27 -64.35
C VAL A 640 -66.83 -78.28 -64.56
N HIS A 641 -67.83 -78.36 -63.68
CA HIS A 641 -68.99 -79.23 -63.87
C HIS A 641 -69.82 -78.86 -65.13
N SER A 642 -69.94 -77.56 -65.46
CA SER A 642 -70.60 -77.09 -66.68
C SER A 642 -69.80 -77.45 -67.94
N GLU A 643 -68.47 -77.40 -67.88
CA GLU A 643 -67.58 -77.78 -68.97
C GLU A 643 -67.56 -79.30 -69.18
N VAL A 644 -67.51 -80.10 -68.12
CA VAL A 644 -67.64 -81.57 -68.18
C VAL A 644 -68.98 -81.96 -68.79
N ARG A 645 -70.09 -81.32 -68.40
CA ARG A 645 -71.41 -81.55 -69.04
C ARG A 645 -71.42 -81.16 -70.52
N ARG A 646 -70.77 -80.06 -70.91
CA ARG A 646 -70.58 -79.68 -72.33
C ARG A 646 -69.66 -80.64 -73.10
N ALA A 647 -68.67 -81.25 -72.45
CA ALA A 647 -67.83 -82.29 -73.04
C ALA A 647 -68.62 -83.59 -73.23
N GLN A 648 -69.42 -84.01 -72.25
CA GLN A 648 -70.33 -85.16 -72.35
C GLN A 648 -71.37 -84.97 -73.45
N LEU A 649 -71.93 -83.76 -73.59
CA LEU A 649 -72.85 -83.43 -74.68
C LEU A 649 -72.18 -83.57 -76.05
N ARG A 650 -70.99 -82.98 -76.24
CA ARG A 650 -70.20 -83.10 -77.47
C ARG A 650 -69.84 -84.56 -77.79
N ALA A 651 -69.38 -85.33 -76.81
CA ALA A 651 -69.11 -86.76 -76.99
C ALA A 651 -70.38 -87.55 -77.38
N GLY A 652 -71.54 -87.20 -76.84
CA GLY A 652 -72.83 -87.76 -77.24
C GLY A 652 -73.25 -87.39 -78.67
N GLU A 653 -72.97 -86.16 -79.10
CA GLU A 653 -73.18 -85.71 -80.48
C GLU A 653 -72.20 -86.37 -81.47
N GLU A 654 -70.95 -86.57 -81.07
CA GLU A 654 -69.94 -87.33 -81.81
C GLU A 654 -70.32 -88.81 -81.93
N GLU A 655 -70.77 -89.47 -80.86
CA GLU A 655 -71.30 -90.84 -80.94
C GLU A 655 -72.57 -90.91 -81.79
N LYS A 656 -73.47 -89.91 -81.74
CA LYS A 656 -74.63 -89.81 -82.65
C LYS A 656 -74.18 -89.66 -84.12
N HIS A 657 -73.17 -88.84 -84.38
CA HIS A 657 -72.60 -88.66 -85.71
C HIS A 657 -71.88 -89.92 -86.22
N LYS A 658 -71.10 -90.57 -85.37
CA LYS A 658 -70.42 -91.85 -85.60
C LYS A 658 -71.42 -92.98 -85.86
N ASN A 659 -72.52 -93.07 -85.12
CA ASN A 659 -73.63 -93.99 -85.40
C ASN A 659 -74.33 -93.67 -86.74
N SER A 660 -74.46 -92.39 -87.11
CA SER A 660 -74.98 -91.99 -88.42
C SER A 660 -74.03 -92.38 -89.57
N ILE A 661 -72.72 -92.17 -89.39
CA ILE A 661 -71.67 -92.66 -90.29
C ILE A 661 -71.70 -94.19 -90.35
N GLU A 662 -71.88 -94.89 -89.23
CA GLU A 662 -71.96 -96.35 -89.20
C GLU A 662 -73.22 -96.85 -89.89
N LEU A 663 -74.36 -96.17 -89.77
CA LEU A 663 -75.57 -96.46 -90.54
C LEU A 663 -75.32 -96.28 -92.05
N GLY A 664 -74.61 -95.23 -92.44
CA GLY A 664 -74.14 -95.02 -93.82
C GLY A 664 -73.18 -96.10 -94.31
N LYS A 665 -72.21 -96.51 -93.47
CA LYS A 665 -71.29 -97.62 -93.73
C LYS A 665 -72.06 -98.93 -93.84
N ARG A 666 -73.03 -99.22 -92.97
CA ARG A 666 -73.90 -100.41 -93.01
C ARG A 666 -74.76 -100.43 -94.28
N ARG A 667 -75.29 -99.29 -94.75
CA ARG A 667 -75.91 -99.18 -96.08
C ARG A 667 -74.90 -99.51 -97.19
N SER A 668 -73.70 -98.93 -97.18
CA SER A 668 -72.64 -99.27 -98.13
C SER A 668 -72.17 -100.72 -98.04
N VAL A 669 -72.31 -101.37 -96.87
CA VAL A 669 -71.97 -102.78 -96.64
C VAL A 669 -73.09 -103.68 -97.14
N VAL A 670 -74.37 -103.32 -97.04
CA VAL A 670 -75.47 -104.02 -97.72
C VAL A 670 -75.27 -103.96 -99.24
N GLU A 671 -74.88 -102.80 -99.76
CA GLU A 671 -74.60 -102.59 -101.19
C GLU A 671 -73.35 -103.37 -101.64
N LYS A 672 -72.26 -103.32 -100.88
CA LYS A 672 -71.07 -104.17 -101.11
C LYS A 672 -71.34 -105.65 -100.93
N LEU A 673 -72.22 -106.08 -100.02
CA LEU A 673 -72.60 -107.49 -99.86
C LEU A 673 -73.42 -107.97 -101.06
N ARG A 674 -74.20 -107.09 -101.70
CA ARG A 674 -74.84 -107.36 -103.00
C ARG A 674 -73.78 -107.59 -104.08
N SER A 675 -72.78 -106.71 -104.20
CA SER A 675 -71.65 -106.88 -105.14
C SER A 675 -70.67 -108.02 -104.80
N LYS A 676 -70.64 -108.48 -103.54
CA LYS A 676 -69.69 -109.49 -103.03
C LYS A 676 -70.28 -110.91 -102.97
N TYR A 677 -71.59 -111.07 -103.11
CA TYR A 677 -72.19 -112.37 -103.45
C TYR A 677 -72.00 -112.74 -104.94
N GLU A 678 -71.80 -111.73 -105.79
CA GLU A 678 -71.67 -111.87 -107.24
C GLU A 678 -70.21 -112.09 -107.72
N SER A 679 -69.23 -111.95 -106.82
CA SER A 679 -67.79 -111.92 -107.15
C SER A 679 -66.95 -113.00 -106.45
N THR A 680 -67.51 -114.21 -106.31
CA THR A 680 -66.77 -115.50 -106.18
C THR A 680 -65.90 -115.70 -104.92
N ILE A 681 -66.04 -116.84 -104.23
CA ILE A 681 -65.11 -117.98 -104.37
C ILE A 681 -63.64 -117.53 -104.43
N SER A 682 -63.05 -117.22 -103.27
CA SER A 682 -61.66 -117.63 -102.97
C SER A 682 -61.39 -117.68 -101.46
N LYS A 683 -60.46 -118.55 -101.06
CA LYS A 683 -60.04 -119.00 -99.72
C LYS A 683 -58.48 -119.03 -99.71
N PRO A 684 -57.79 -119.27 -98.58
CA PRO A 684 -57.88 -118.69 -97.23
C PRO A 684 -56.45 -118.34 -96.70
N GLU A 685 -56.13 -118.71 -95.44
CA GLU A 685 -54.79 -118.74 -94.76
C GLU A 685 -54.23 -117.40 -94.21
N GLY A 686 -53.60 -117.34 -93.03
CA GLY A 686 -53.39 -118.37 -91.99
C GLY A 686 -52.59 -117.85 -90.75
N GLY A 687 -52.57 -118.65 -89.67
CA GLY A 687 -51.64 -118.59 -88.50
C GLY A 687 -52.18 -117.86 -87.25
N GLU A 688 -52.37 -118.45 -86.05
CA GLU A 688 -51.48 -119.23 -85.14
C GLU A 688 -50.36 -118.42 -84.46
N GLU A 689 -49.98 -118.61 -83.18
CA GLU A 689 -50.70 -119.04 -81.95
C GLU A 689 -49.82 -118.70 -80.69
N HIS A 690 -50.46 -118.41 -79.54
CA HIS A 690 -50.03 -118.56 -78.13
C HIS A 690 -48.60 -118.27 -77.60
N SER A 691 -48.53 -117.26 -76.70
CA SER A 691 -48.07 -117.29 -75.29
C SER A 691 -46.98 -118.27 -74.78
N GLN A 692 -45.96 -117.73 -74.08
CA GLN A 692 -45.07 -118.54 -73.21
C GLN A 692 -44.51 -117.77 -71.98
N ALA A 693 -45.39 -117.22 -71.14
CA ALA A 693 -45.04 -116.27 -70.06
C ALA A 693 -44.59 -116.88 -68.70
N ALA A 694 -44.18 -118.16 -68.63
CA ALA A 694 -44.12 -118.90 -67.35
C ALA A 694 -42.73 -119.30 -66.81
N LEU A 695 -41.62 -119.06 -67.51
CA LEU A 695 -40.32 -119.68 -67.17
C LEU A 695 -39.11 -118.77 -66.91
N VAL A 696 -39.19 -117.45 -67.14
CA VAL A 696 -37.99 -116.57 -67.07
C VAL A 696 -37.76 -115.96 -65.67
N ILE A 697 -38.73 -116.05 -64.75
CA ILE A 697 -38.62 -115.46 -63.40
C ILE A 697 -37.59 -116.16 -62.50
N MET A 698 -37.16 -117.40 -62.80
CA MET A 698 -36.13 -118.11 -62.02
C MET A 698 -34.67 -117.85 -62.46
N ALA A 699 -34.43 -117.16 -63.58
CA ALA A 699 -33.08 -116.98 -64.12
C ALA A 699 -32.36 -115.71 -63.62
N ALA A 700 -33.09 -114.74 -63.06
CA ALA A 700 -32.57 -113.39 -62.80
C ALA A 700 -31.73 -113.25 -61.50
N GLN A 701 -31.84 -114.16 -60.54
CA GLN A 701 -31.26 -114.01 -59.19
C GLN A 701 -29.85 -114.61 -59.01
N LYS A 702 -29.15 -115.00 -60.09
CA LYS A 702 -27.89 -115.77 -59.95
C LYS A 702 -26.76 -115.41 -60.92
N ARG A 703 -26.72 -114.17 -61.41
CA ARG A 703 -25.63 -113.71 -62.30
C ARG A 703 -25.04 -112.33 -62.01
N GLU A 704 -25.63 -111.56 -61.08
CA GLU A 704 -25.06 -110.30 -60.59
C GLU A 704 -23.81 -110.52 -59.70
N GLU A 705 -23.68 -111.70 -59.10
CA GLU A 705 -22.53 -112.07 -58.25
C GLU A 705 -21.23 -112.32 -59.05
N LEU A 706 -21.32 -112.63 -60.36
CA LEU A 706 -20.19 -113.03 -61.20
C LEU A 706 -19.48 -111.86 -61.92
N GLN A 707 -19.87 -110.62 -61.64
CA GLN A 707 -19.32 -109.42 -62.29
C GLN A 707 -18.41 -108.57 -61.38
N ARG A 708 -18.07 -109.04 -60.17
CA ARG A 708 -17.18 -108.33 -59.22
C ARG A 708 -15.76 -108.89 -59.07
N GLU A 709 -15.50 -110.14 -59.49
CA GLU A 709 -14.17 -110.76 -59.35
C GLU A 709 -13.24 -110.53 -60.57
N GLY A 710 -13.72 -109.85 -61.63
CA GLY A 710 -12.97 -109.66 -62.87
C GLY A 710 -11.95 -108.50 -62.85
N ASP A 711 -12.19 -107.45 -62.06
CA ASP A 711 -11.48 -106.17 -62.23
C ASP A 711 -10.14 -106.07 -61.48
N GLU A 712 -9.81 -107.00 -60.57
CA GLU A 712 -8.62 -106.89 -59.72
C GLU A 712 -7.32 -107.43 -60.35
N LEU A 713 -7.40 -108.45 -61.22
CA LEU A 713 -6.23 -109.21 -61.68
C LEU A 713 -5.39 -108.53 -62.79
N ASP A 714 -5.98 -107.62 -63.57
CA ASP A 714 -5.30 -106.98 -64.73
C ASP A 714 -4.24 -105.91 -64.35
N THR A 715 -4.09 -105.62 -63.06
CA THR A 715 -3.23 -104.52 -62.57
C THR A 715 -1.76 -104.90 -62.33
N GLU A 716 -1.46 -106.13 -61.92
CA GLU A 716 -0.11 -106.52 -61.43
C GLU A 716 0.90 -106.80 -62.56
N ILE A 717 0.44 -107.17 -63.76
CA ILE A 717 1.31 -107.67 -64.85
C ILE A 717 2.22 -106.58 -65.43
N ARG A 718 1.79 -105.32 -65.50
CA ARG A 718 2.52 -104.22 -66.20
C ARG A 718 3.78 -103.70 -65.48
N ARG A 719 4.22 -104.34 -64.38
CA ARG A 719 5.27 -103.81 -63.50
C ARG A 719 6.69 -104.31 -63.79
N ARG A 720 6.89 -105.60 -64.13
CA ARG A 720 8.22 -106.26 -64.06
C ARG A 720 9.20 -105.96 -65.20
N GLU A 721 8.75 -105.58 -66.38
CA GLU A 721 9.60 -105.68 -67.59
C GLU A 721 10.55 -104.48 -67.81
N ARG A 722 10.49 -103.44 -66.98
CA ARG A 722 11.29 -102.20 -67.15
C ARG A 722 12.68 -102.24 -66.51
N GLU A 723 13.03 -103.28 -65.76
CA GLU A 723 14.17 -103.25 -64.82
C GLU A 723 15.53 -103.68 -65.42
N MET A 724 15.59 -104.40 -66.55
CA MET A 724 16.85 -105.02 -67.02
C MET A 724 17.85 -104.09 -67.76
N LYS A 725 17.43 -102.95 -68.33
CA LYS A 725 18.25 -102.18 -69.30
C LYS A 725 19.32 -101.26 -68.68
N ALA A 726 19.56 -101.29 -67.37
CA ALA A 726 20.23 -100.18 -66.66
C ALA A 726 21.70 -100.39 -66.24
N LEU A 727 22.29 -101.60 -66.34
CA LEU A 727 23.56 -101.91 -65.65
C LEU A 727 24.85 -101.59 -66.42
N GLU A 728 24.84 -101.67 -67.75
CA GLU A 728 26.07 -101.72 -68.57
C GLU A 728 26.83 -100.38 -68.68
N HIS A 729 26.13 -99.26 -68.48
CA HIS A 729 26.63 -97.90 -68.75
C HIS A 729 27.61 -97.34 -67.70
N THR A 730 27.94 -98.09 -66.65
CA THR A 730 28.48 -97.55 -65.39
C THR A 730 30.01 -97.57 -65.25
N LEU A 731 30.74 -98.38 -66.03
CA LEU A 731 32.16 -98.66 -65.77
C LEU A 731 33.14 -97.60 -66.31
N ASN A 732 32.91 -97.07 -67.52
CA ASN A 732 33.85 -96.16 -68.19
C ASN A 732 33.95 -94.77 -67.56
N HIS A 733 32.94 -94.35 -66.80
CA HIS A 733 32.83 -93.01 -66.19
C HIS A 733 33.91 -92.71 -65.12
N LEU A 734 34.67 -93.73 -64.69
CA LEU A 734 35.44 -93.70 -63.45
C LEU A 734 36.84 -93.06 -63.57
N ASN A 735 37.53 -93.24 -64.70
CA ASN A 735 38.95 -92.86 -64.83
C ASN A 735 39.18 -91.36 -65.09
N VAL A 736 38.35 -90.73 -65.93
CA VAL A 736 38.51 -89.31 -66.34
C VAL A 736 38.48 -88.35 -65.14
N ARG A 737 37.63 -88.64 -64.15
CA ARG A 737 37.37 -87.78 -62.99
C ARG A 737 38.56 -87.63 -62.03
N ASN A 738 39.47 -88.60 -62.01
CA ASN A 738 40.55 -88.69 -61.01
C ASN A 738 41.72 -87.71 -61.31
N THR A 739 41.92 -87.37 -62.59
CA THR A 739 42.94 -86.40 -63.03
C THR A 739 42.52 -84.95 -62.76
N GLN A 740 41.23 -84.64 -62.86
CA GLN A 740 40.70 -83.29 -62.64
C GLN A 740 40.88 -82.84 -61.18
N PHE A 741 40.58 -83.72 -60.22
CA PHE A 741 40.53 -83.45 -58.77
C PHE A 741 41.83 -82.89 -58.14
N ARG A 742 42.96 -82.89 -58.85
CA ARG A 742 44.25 -82.37 -58.35
C ARG A 742 44.50 -80.88 -58.64
N LEU A 743 43.82 -80.30 -59.63
CA LEU A 743 44.08 -78.92 -60.08
C LEU A 743 43.32 -77.85 -59.28
N SER A 744 42.37 -78.24 -58.44
CA SER A 744 41.46 -77.33 -57.71
C SER A 744 42.04 -76.61 -56.47
N PHE A 745 43.28 -76.88 -56.07
CA PHE A 745 43.81 -76.48 -54.75
C PHE A 745 44.85 -75.32 -54.74
N GLN A 746 44.77 -74.35 -55.67
CA GLN A 746 45.58 -73.10 -55.64
C GLN A 746 44.71 -71.83 -55.62
N LYS A 747 45.23 -70.70 -55.08
CA LYS A 747 44.48 -69.44 -54.82
C LYS A 747 45.00 -68.24 -55.64
N ALA A 748 44.13 -67.24 -55.85
CA ALA A 748 44.29 -66.10 -56.76
C ALA A 748 44.81 -64.78 -56.11
N ASP A 749 45.09 -63.77 -56.95
CA ASP A 749 45.99 -62.61 -56.71
C ASP A 749 45.28 -61.28 -56.35
N MET A 750 45.99 -60.34 -55.71
CA MET A 750 45.44 -59.18 -54.98
C MET A 750 45.51 -57.82 -55.70
N THR A 751 45.76 -57.77 -57.01
CA THR A 751 45.79 -56.52 -57.82
C THR A 751 44.60 -56.40 -58.78
N SER A 752 43.41 -56.82 -58.33
CA SER A 752 42.15 -56.76 -59.10
C SER A 752 41.46 -55.39 -59.00
N GLN A 753 40.63 -55.05 -59.99
CA GLN A 753 39.85 -53.80 -60.05
C GLN A 753 38.94 -53.60 -58.83
N ASP A 754 38.48 -54.69 -58.21
CA ASP A 754 37.58 -54.70 -57.04
C ASP A 754 38.16 -53.94 -55.82
N ALA A 755 39.48 -53.75 -55.76
CA ALA A 755 40.13 -53.01 -54.69
C ALA A 755 40.01 -51.48 -54.84
N ASP A 756 39.93 -50.95 -56.06
CA ASP A 756 39.89 -49.51 -56.34
C ASP A 756 38.48 -48.93 -56.13
N GLU A 757 37.42 -49.69 -56.44
CA GLU A 757 36.03 -49.28 -56.23
C GLU A 757 35.70 -49.07 -54.73
N LEU A 758 36.28 -49.91 -53.87
CA LEU A 758 36.15 -49.79 -52.42
C LEU A 758 36.71 -48.45 -51.89
N GLY A 759 37.76 -47.93 -52.51
CA GLY A 759 38.37 -46.65 -52.14
C GLY A 759 37.46 -45.45 -52.43
N GLN A 760 36.82 -45.42 -53.60
CA GLN A 760 35.96 -44.31 -54.02
C GLN A 760 34.72 -44.16 -53.12
N MET A 761 34.13 -45.29 -52.70
CA MET A 761 32.96 -45.29 -51.82
C MET A 761 33.26 -44.72 -50.42
N GLN A 762 34.47 -44.91 -49.90
CA GLN A 762 34.88 -44.34 -48.60
C GLN A 762 35.03 -42.81 -48.65
N GLU A 763 35.46 -42.25 -49.77
CA GLU A 763 35.67 -40.81 -49.92
C GLU A 763 34.33 -40.04 -50.02
N GLN A 764 33.33 -40.61 -50.69
CA GLN A 764 31.97 -40.06 -50.74
C GLN A 764 31.30 -40.01 -49.35
N ALA A 765 31.45 -41.07 -48.54
CA ALA A 765 30.91 -41.13 -47.19
C ALA A 765 31.45 -39.99 -46.30
N LYS A 766 32.73 -39.62 -46.48
CA LYS A 766 33.38 -38.53 -45.74
C LYS A 766 32.78 -37.16 -46.10
N MET A 767 32.51 -36.89 -47.37
CA MET A 767 31.89 -35.62 -47.80
C MET A 767 30.47 -35.42 -47.24
N ALA A 768 29.69 -36.50 -47.11
CA ALA A 768 28.36 -36.46 -46.51
C ALA A 768 28.40 -36.12 -45.00
N GLN A 769 29.46 -36.52 -44.29
CA GLN A 769 29.63 -36.21 -42.86
C GLN A 769 29.97 -34.73 -42.62
N ASP A 770 30.80 -34.14 -43.47
CA ASP A 770 31.21 -32.72 -43.37
C ASP A 770 30.05 -31.74 -43.64
N THR A 771 29.14 -32.08 -44.55
CA THR A 771 27.95 -31.25 -44.82
C THR A 771 26.96 -31.25 -43.65
N LEU A 772 26.78 -32.38 -42.98
CA LEU A 772 25.94 -32.50 -41.78
C LEU A 772 26.51 -31.67 -40.61
N PHE A 773 27.84 -31.62 -40.46
CA PHE A 773 28.49 -30.77 -39.46
C PHE A 773 28.25 -29.26 -39.72
N ARG A 774 28.29 -28.82 -40.99
CA ARG A 774 27.97 -27.42 -41.37
C ARG A 774 26.54 -27.05 -40.98
N LYS A 775 25.55 -27.93 -41.25
CA LYS A 775 24.14 -27.70 -40.90
C LYS A 775 23.89 -27.58 -39.40
N LYS A 776 24.57 -28.38 -38.56
CA LYS A 776 24.51 -28.20 -37.09
C LYS A 776 25.07 -26.84 -36.64
N LYS A 777 26.13 -26.36 -37.27
CA LYS A 777 26.74 -25.04 -36.96
C LYS A 777 25.87 -23.87 -37.41
N GLU A 778 25.13 -24.01 -38.51
CA GLU A 778 24.11 -23.03 -38.94
C GLU A 778 22.96 -22.95 -37.93
N LEU A 779 22.43 -24.09 -37.48
CA LEU A 779 21.35 -24.13 -36.49
C LEU A 779 21.73 -23.45 -35.18
N GLN A 780 22.97 -23.68 -34.70
CA GLN A 780 23.47 -23.01 -33.49
C GLN A 780 23.58 -21.47 -33.65
N ARG A 781 23.87 -20.97 -34.86
CA ARG A 781 23.88 -19.51 -35.15
C ARG A 781 22.48 -18.93 -35.13
N LEU A 782 21.52 -19.56 -35.82
CA LEU A 782 20.11 -19.13 -35.78
C LEU A 782 19.56 -19.08 -34.34
N GLN A 783 20.00 -19.98 -33.46
CA GLN A 783 19.62 -19.96 -32.05
C GLN A 783 20.24 -18.76 -31.30
N THR A 784 21.50 -18.41 -31.53
CA THR A 784 22.10 -17.20 -30.93
C THR A 784 21.49 -15.92 -31.49
N ASP A 785 21.19 -15.87 -32.78
CA ASP A 785 20.58 -14.72 -33.43
C ASP A 785 19.17 -14.44 -32.85
N TYR A 786 18.38 -15.49 -32.60
CA TYR A 786 17.09 -15.40 -31.91
C TYR A 786 17.21 -14.87 -30.47
N GLU A 787 18.21 -15.32 -29.71
CA GLU A 787 18.48 -14.80 -28.36
C GLU A 787 18.93 -13.33 -28.36
N GLU A 788 19.70 -12.91 -29.38
CA GLU A 788 20.06 -11.50 -29.57
C GLU A 788 18.86 -10.63 -29.95
N ASP A 789 18.01 -11.07 -30.88
CA ASP A 789 16.82 -10.32 -31.29
C ASP A 789 15.79 -10.19 -30.18
N MET A 790 15.64 -11.21 -29.32
CA MET A 790 14.85 -11.10 -28.08
C MET A 790 15.39 -10.01 -27.14
N ARG A 791 16.72 -9.88 -26.98
CA ARG A 791 17.33 -8.79 -26.18
C ARG A 791 17.17 -7.43 -26.85
N ARG A 792 17.23 -7.35 -28.18
CA ARG A 792 16.98 -6.11 -28.94
C ARG A 792 15.53 -5.66 -28.75
N LEU A 793 14.57 -6.58 -28.78
CA LEU A 793 13.16 -6.28 -28.53
C LEU A 793 12.94 -5.71 -27.12
N GLU A 794 13.61 -6.26 -26.11
CA GLU A 794 13.56 -5.75 -24.73
C GLU A 794 14.24 -4.36 -24.59
N GLN A 795 15.31 -4.09 -25.33
CA GLN A 795 15.91 -2.75 -25.38
C GLN A 795 14.98 -1.73 -26.08
N VAL A 796 14.31 -2.12 -27.17
CA VAL A 796 13.36 -1.26 -27.89
C VAL A 796 12.13 -0.97 -27.04
N SER A 797 11.62 -1.92 -26.26
CA SER A 797 10.48 -1.66 -25.35
C SER A 797 10.87 -0.71 -24.21
N GLN A 798 12.08 -0.82 -23.65
CA GLN A 798 12.60 0.15 -22.69
C GLN A 798 12.82 1.54 -23.29
N GLN A 799 13.25 1.62 -24.56
CA GLN A 799 13.36 2.91 -25.27
C GLN A 799 11.98 3.53 -25.53
N ALA A 800 10.98 2.73 -25.92
CA ALA A 800 9.60 3.18 -26.11
C ALA A 800 9.00 3.74 -24.81
N ALA A 801 9.24 3.08 -23.67
CA ALA A 801 8.80 3.59 -22.36
C ALA A 801 9.43 4.95 -22.00
N ARG A 802 10.73 5.15 -22.27
CA ARG A 802 11.40 6.44 -22.05
C ARG A 802 10.89 7.53 -23.00
N LEU A 803 10.59 7.19 -24.25
CA LEU A 803 9.99 8.12 -25.21
C LEU A 803 8.57 8.52 -24.78
N ASP A 804 7.81 7.62 -24.15
CA ASP A 804 6.49 7.94 -23.61
C ASP A 804 6.59 8.86 -22.39
N GLU A 805 7.52 8.60 -21.45
CA GLU A 805 7.85 9.53 -20.35
C GLU A 805 8.25 10.92 -20.89
N GLN A 806 9.13 10.99 -21.89
CA GLN A 806 9.49 12.24 -22.56
C GLN A 806 8.29 12.93 -23.22
N ASN A 807 7.39 12.17 -23.85
CA ASN A 807 6.17 12.70 -24.46
C ASN A 807 5.23 13.29 -23.40
N THR A 808 5.06 12.64 -22.23
CA THR A 808 4.28 13.23 -21.12
C THR A 808 4.91 14.52 -20.60
N HIS A 809 6.24 14.60 -20.53
CA HIS A 809 6.95 15.82 -20.16
C HIS A 809 6.75 16.94 -21.19
N LEU A 810 6.82 16.63 -22.49
CA LEU A 810 6.56 17.58 -23.58
C LEU A 810 5.10 18.05 -23.63
N VAL A 811 4.13 17.20 -23.30
CA VAL A 811 2.71 17.58 -23.18
C VAL A 811 2.50 18.55 -22.01
N ASN A 812 3.11 18.29 -20.86
CA ASN A 812 3.04 19.18 -19.70
C ASN A 812 3.73 20.53 -19.98
N ALA A 813 4.91 20.50 -20.60
CA ALA A 813 5.61 21.69 -21.08
C ALA A 813 4.74 22.52 -22.04
N LYS A 814 4.13 21.88 -23.05
CA LYS A 814 3.23 22.55 -24.00
C LYS A 814 2.06 23.25 -23.28
N ALA A 815 1.46 22.62 -22.28
CA ALA A 815 0.38 23.22 -21.50
C ALA A 815 0.84 24.44 -20.68
N GLN A 816 2.06 24.42 -20.14
CA GLN A 816 2.66 25.59 -19.48
C GLN A 816 2.87 26.74 -20.49
N VAL A 817 3.45 26.44 -21.66
CA VAL A 817 3.71 27.43 -22.72
C VAL A 817 2.41 28.03 -23.29
N GLU A 818 1.34 27.25 -23.40
CA GLU A 818 0.01 27.75 -23.78
C GLU A 818 -0.56 28.72 -22.72
N SER A 819 -0.30 28.46 -21.42
CA SER A 819 -0.68 29.38 -20.34
C SER A 819 0.13 30.68 -20.39
N GLU A 820 1.44 30.60 -20.59
CA GLU A 820 2.33 31.77 -20.72
C GLU A 820 1.98 32.62 -21.95
N LEU A 821 1.67 31.98 -23.08
CA LEU A 821 1.19 32.67 -24.29
C LEU A 821 -0.12 33.44 -24.02
N SER A 822 -1.04 32.85 -23.25
CA SER A 822 -2.28 33.53 -22.84
C SER A 822 -2.00 34.76 -21.96
N GLN A 823 -1.06 34.64 -21.00
CA GLN A 823 -0.67 35.76 -20.14
C GLN A 823 0.02 36.89 -20.93
N GLN A 824 0.85 36.56 -21.90
CA GLN A 824 1.45 37.53 -22.81
C GLN A 824 0.40 38.18 -23.73
N GLY A 825 -0.59 37.44 -24.20
CA GLY A 825 -1.75 37.98 -24.93
C GLY A 825 -2.51 39.05 -24.13
N GLU A 826 -2.74 38.80 -22.84
CA GLU A 826 -3.31 39.82 -21.95
C GLU A 826 -2.39 41.03 -21.73
N ALA A 827 -1.08 40.81 -21.63
CA ALA A 827 -0.11 41.89 -21.45
C ALA A 827 -0.07 42.80 -22.69
N LEU A 828 -0.08 42.21 -23.89
CA LEU A 828 -0.19 42.92 -25.17
C LEU A 828 -1.49 43.74 -25.24
N ALA A 829 -2.64 43.16 -24.89
CA ALA A 829 -3.92 43.88 -24.88
C ALA A 829 -3.90 45.09 -23.91
N LYS A 830 -3.28 44.94 -22.74
CA LYS A 830 -3.10 46.04 -21.77
C LYS A 830 -2.10 47.09 -22.27
N ALA A 831 -1.12 46.71 -23.10
CA ALA A 831 -0.18 47.63 -23.73
C ALA A 831 -0.82 48.42 -24.88
N THR A 832 -1.63 47.77 -25.73
CA THR A 832 -2.39 48.44 -26.80
C THR A 832 -3.44 49.40 -26.24
N GLU A 833 -4.15 49.02 -25.16
CA GLU A 833 -5.11 49.91 -24.49
C GLU A 833 -4.41 51.14 -23.86
N LYS A 834 -3.19 50.99 -23.35
CA LYS A 834 -2.36 52.12 -22.88
C LYS A 834 -1.92 53.02 -24.04
N LEU A 835 -1.49 52.42 -25.16
CA LEU A 835 -1.13 53.13 -26.37
C LEU A 835 -2.30 53.97 -26.89
N GLU A 836 -3.50 53.39 -27.02
CA GLU A 836 -4.71 54.11 -27.43
C GLU A 836 -5.01 55.30 -26.50
N LYS A 837 -4.90 55.11 -25.17
CA LYS A 837 -5.08 56.21 -24.21
C LYS A 837 -4.03 57.31 -24.34
N LEU A 838 -2.80 56.97 -24.73
CA LEU A 838 -1.74 57.95 -24.97
C LEU A 838 -1.93 58.69 -26.31
N THR A 839 -2.33 58.00 -27.38
CA THR A 839 -2.60 58.63 -28.68
C THR A 839 -3.84 59.54 -28.61
N VAL A 840 -4.90 59.15 -27.90
CA VAL A 840 -6.08 60.00 -27.65
C VAL A 840 -5.67 61.26 -26.88
N ARG A 841 -4.94 61.13 -25.76
CA ARG A 841 -4.46 62.30 -24.99
C ARG A 841 -3.53 63.22 -25.78
N HIS A 842 -2.72 62.66 -26.68
CA HIS A 842 -1.87 63.45 -27.57
C HIS A 842 -2.71 64.28 -28.56
N ARG A 843 -3.77 63.68 -29.14
CA ARG A 843 -4.70 64.39 -30.04
C ARG A 843 -5.58 65.41 -29.31
N GLU A 844 -5.94 65.16 -28.05
CA GLU A 844 -6.64 66.13 -27.19
C GLU A 844 -5.75 67.32 -26.79
N ALA A 845 -4.42 67.17 -26.82
CA ALA A 845 -3.46 68.22 -26.45
C ALA A 845 -2.93 69.05 -27.65
N ASN A 846 -3.00 68.51 -28.87
CA ASN A 846 -2.51 69.14 -30.10
C ASN A 846 -3.64 69.29 -31.15
N GLU A 847 -4.41 70.38 -31.07
CA GLU A 847 -5.33 70.80 -32.13
C GLU A 847 -4.57 71.54 -33.27
N ASP A 848 -3.85 70.80 -34.11
CA ASP A 848 -3.23 71.34 -35.33
C ASP A 848 -4.17 71.14 -36.55
N PRO A 849 -4.68 72.20 -37.22
CA PRO A 849 -5.81 72.03 -38.16
C PRO A 849 -5.50 71.43 -39.55
N ASP A 850 -4.23 71.32 -39.95
CA ASP A 850 -3.88 71.19 -41.37
C ASP A 850 -3.88 69.75 -41.94
N PHE A 851 -3.88 68.69 -41.11
CA PHE A 851 -3.85 67.29 -41.58
C PHE A 851 -4.80 66.34 -40.81
N PRO A 852 -6.11 66.35 -41.13
CA PRO A 852 -7.07 65.43 -40.53
C PRO A 852 -6.95 64.01 -41.13
N GLY A 853 -6.01 63.21 -40.62
CA GLY A 853 -5.94 61.77 -40.94
C GLY A 853 -4.54 61.15 -40.92
N GLU A 854 -3.47 61.94 -40.90
CA GLU A 854 -2.11 61.40 -40.82
C GLU A 854 -1.63 61.26 -39.37
N GLU A 855 -1.00 60.13 -39.06
CA GLU A 855 -0.40 59.90 -37.74
C GLU A 855 0.77 60.84 -37.50
N THR A 856 0.67 61.60 -36.40
CA THR A 856 1.70 62.54 -35.96
C THR A 856 3.01 61.83 -35.61
N VAL A 857 4.13 62.54 -35.68
CA VAL A 857 5.46 61.95 -35.38
C VAL A 857 5.53 61.40 -33.95
N GLN A 858 4.84 62.01 -32.98
CA GLN A 858 4.76 61.51 -31.62
C GLN A 858 3.88 60.26 -31.48
N GLU A 859 2.77 60.15 -32.22
CA GLU A 859 1.99 58.90 -32.26
C GLU A 859 2.79 57.75 -32.87
N LYS A 860 3.59 58.02 -33.92
CA LYS A 860 4.52 57.04 -34.51
C LYS A 860 5.62 56.64 -33.52
N LEU A 861 6.11 57.57 -32.70
CA LEU A 861 7.05 57.28 -31.60
C LEU A 861 6.41 56.41 -30.50
N PHE A 862 5.22 56.74 -29.99
CA PHE A 862 4.55 55.90 -28.99
C PHE A 862 4.24 54.50 -29.54
N LYS A 863 3.88 54.39 -30.83
CA LYS A 863 3.75 53.10 -31.51
C LYS A 863 5.09 52.37 -31.57
N ALA A 864 6.16 53.03 -32.00
CA ALA A 864 7.50 52.43 -32.04
C ALA A 864 7.96 51.94 -30.65
N GLU A 865 7.89 52.78 -29.61
CA GLU A 865 8.27 52.43 -28.23
C GLU A 865 7.45 51.26 -27.67
N THR A 866 6.14 51.22 -27.94
CA THR A 866 5.29 50.09 -27.50
C THR A 866 5.50 48.84 -28.33
N PHE A 867 5.79 48.94 -29.62
CA PHE A 867 6.22 47.80 -30.44
C PHE A 867 7.58 47.27 -29.99
N GLU A 868 8.57 48.12 -29.71
CA GLU A 868 9.88 47.75 -29.18
C GLU A 868 9.74 47.03 -27.83
N ALA A 869 9.04 47.62 -26.86
CA ALA A 869 8.80 47.01 -25.55
C ALA A 869 8.06 45.66 -25.63
N ASN A 870 7.10 45.53 -26.56
CA ASN A 870 6.40 44.27 -26.82
C ASN A 870 7.32 43.23 -27.50
N THR A 871 8.17 43.64 -28.46
CA THR A 871 9.14 42.73 -29.08
C THR A 871 10.21 42.27 -28.09
N ASP A 872 10.70 43.15 -27.21
CA ASP A 872 11.64 42.79 -26.15
C ASP A 872 11.02 41.79 -25.15
N ALA A 873 9.77 42.00 -24.74
CA ALA A 873 9.07 41.07 -23.86
C ALA A 873 8.89 39.68 -24.50
N VAL A 874 8.51 39.62 -25.77
CA VAL A 874 8.38 38.36 -26.52
C VAL A 874 9.76 37.71 -26.76
N LEU A 875 10.81 38.48 -27.01
CA LEU A 875 12.16 37.95 -27.15
C LEU A 875 12.72 37.43 -25.82
N GLN A 876 12.33 38.00 -24.68
CA GLN A 876 12.67 37.49 -23.34
C GLN A 876 11.96 36.17 -23.01
N THR A 877 10.65 36.03 -23.30
CA THR A 877 9.96 34.74 -23.09
C THR A 877 10.50 33.66 -24.02
N LEU A 878 10.75 33.99 -25.29
CA LEU A 878 11.43 33.08 -26.22
C LEU A 878 12.84 32.68 -25.74
N ALA A 879 13.56 33.58 -25.04
CA ALA A 879 14.84 33.24 -24.42
C ALA A 879 14.69 32.27 -23.24
N GLN A 880 13.69 32.48 -22.37
CA GLN A 880 13.38 31.58 -21.25
C GLN A 880 12.96 30.18 -21.76
N LEU A 881 12.04 30.12 -22.73
CA LEU A 881 11.67 28.91 -23.47
C LEU A 881 12.88 28.17 -24.05
N SER A 882 13.84 28.90 -24.65
CA SER A 882 15.06 28.31 -25.20
C SER A 882 16.04 27.79 -24.15
N HIS A 883 15.90 28.22 -22.89
CA HIS A 883 16.69 27.77 -21.76
C HIS A 883 16.07 26.54 -21.07
N GLU A 884 14.74 26.54 -20.91
CA GLU A 884 13.98 25.39 -20.37
C GLU A 884 13.95 24.21 -21.35
N PHE A 885 13.97 24.49 -22.66
CA PHE A 885 13.96 23.49 -23.73
C PHE A 885 15.16 23.70 -24.68
N PRO A 886 16.37 23.21 -24.33
CA PRO A 886 17.58 23.41 -25.14
C PRO A 886 17.46 22.87 -26.58
N GLU A 887 16.62 21.86 -26.80
CA GLU A 887 16.37 21.23 -28.10
C GLU A 887 15.76 22.19 -29.14
N ILE A 888 14.97 23.18 -28.70
CA ILE A 888 14.41 24.20 -29.60
C ILE A 888 15.36 25.37 -29.83
N TYR A 889 16.44 25.53 -29.05
CA TYR A 889 17.34 26.69 -29.12
C TYR A 889 17.87 26.93 -30.54
N ASP A 890 18.44 25.90 -31.19
CA ASP A 890 19.03 26.04 -32.52
C ASP A 890 17.97 26.35 -33.59
N SER A 891 16.82 25.68 -33.54
CA SER A 891 15.73 25.92 -34.49
C SER A 891 15.17 27.34 -34.35
N LEU A 892 14.92 27.79 -33.12
CA LEU A 892 14.43 29.12 -32.76
C LEU A 892 15.43 30.22 -33.13
N ASN A 893 16.71 30.00 -32.86
CA ASN A 893 17.78 30.94 -33.20
C ASN A 893 17.91 31.09 -34.73
N VAL A 894 17.76 30.00 -35.49
CA VAL A 894 17.71 30.05 -36.97
C VAL A 894 16.48 30.81 -37.48
N THR A 895 15.28 30.62 -36.92
CA THR A 895 14.09 31.39 -37.34
C THR A 895 14.18 32.87 -36.93
N LEU A 896 14.73 33.19 -35.76
CA LEU A 896 14.91 34.58 -35.34
C LEU A 896 15.96 35.29 -36.22
N GLN A 897 17.10 34.65 -36.48
CA GLN A 897 18.12 35.20 -37.40
C GLN A 897 17.58 35.41 -38.82
N LYS A 898 16.74 34.50 -39.34
CA LYS A 898 16.07 34.68 -40.64
C LYS A 898 15.15 35.91 -40.68
N ASN A 899 14.58 36.31 -39.55
CA ASN A 899 13.75 37.50 -39.41
C ASN A 899 14.54 38.74 -38.92
N GLY A 900 15.87 38.66 -38.85
CA GLY A 900 16.74 39.77 -38.40
C GLY A 900 16.72 40.03 -36.88
N LEU A 901 16.02 39.21 -36.10
CA LEU A 901 15.91 39.32 -34.66
C LEU A 901 16.99 38.48 -33.96
N LYS A 902 17.32 38.83 -32.71
CA LYS A 902 18.29 38.09 -31.88
C LYS A 902 17.69 37.84 -30.49
N LEU A 903 17.94 36.66 -29.94
CA LEU A 903 17.65 36.35 -28.55
C LEU A 903 18.48 37.24 -27.62
N PRO A 904 17.89 37.87 -26.59
CA PRO A 904 18.65 38.51 -25.52
C PRO A 904 19.49 37.43 -24.80
N GLN A 905 20.81 37.62 -24.73
CA GLN A 905 21.67 36.72 -23.98
C GLN A 905 21.38 36.87 -22.48
N GLY A 906 20.74 35.85 -21.89
CA GLY A 906 20.39 35.85 -20.47
C GLY A 906 21.61 35.94 -19.57
N GLY A 907 21.71 37.01 -18.79
CA GLY A 907 22.66 37.09 -17.67
C GLY A 907 22.22 36.13 -16.56
N GLY A 908 23.06 35.14 -16.25
CA GLY A 908 22.70 34.09 -15.30
C GLY A 908 22.50 34.60 -13.88
N ALA A 909 21.32 34.33 -13.31
CA ALA A 909 21.12 34.37 -11.87
C ALA A 909 21.74 33.12 -11.24
N GLY A 910 22.78 33.29 -10.42
CA GLY A 910 23.47 32.18 -9.78
C GLY A 910 22.62 31.51 -8.70
N GLY A 911 22.09 30.32 -8.97
CA GLY A 911 21.53 29.42 -7.98
C GLY A 911 22.62 28.60 -7.30
N SER A 912 22.85 28.83 -6.00
CA SER A 912 23.76 28.03 -5.19
C SER A 912 23.24 26.60 -4.99
N GLY A 913 24.10 25.59 -5.22
CA GLY A 913 23.72 24.20 -5.01
C GLY A 913 23.59 23.81 -3.53
N GLN A 914 22.55 23.02 -3.25
CA GLN A 914 22.50 22.00 -2.21
C GLN A 914 21.63 20.85 -2.68
#